data_AF-A0A0G1JSE3-F1
#
_entry.id   AF-A0A0G1JSE3-F1
#
_cell.length_a   1.000
_cell.length_b   1.000
_cell.length_c   1.000
_cell.angle_alpha   90.00
_cell.angle_beta   90.00
_cell.angle_gamma   90.00
#
_symmetry.space_group_name_H-M   'P 1'
#
loop_
_entity.id
_entity.type
_entity.pdbx_description
1 polymer ?
#
loop_
_entity_poly.entity_id
_entity_poly.type
_entity_poly.pdbx_seq_one_letter_code
_entity_poly.pdbx_strand_id
1 'polypeptide(L)'
;GIKVEDDSDSGFPAVVTVSQSAISDNVNYGIYSSAVAPVDAKNNWWGDASGPFDLIGNPFGEGNRIAGNILYALWLTENPFLPPPETFEPVIIIPGILGSAEKNGVWLIDPIFHTYDDLIATLTANGYVEGQNLFSFPYDWRFSNVLTAAALKNKIAEVKNICQCAKVDLVAHSMGGLVARQYIQSPQYQSDVDQLIFLGTPHLGAPKVYLPWEGATMPHGFVNQSIKTLLWWEAKKLSLSLFDYIHQSVLSIKELLPIYDYLTLKDSGVVEKYPNGYPTNSFLENLSAGTNQFLNSGIEVSNIIGNTGSSTIASIMVASSTEPILWEHGEPEELNNGIGDETVPISSAGFIDADINTLLSDHNNLPFDARGLVYQKLTGKVAEHLVGDGPSLDAIMLIKILSPADIIVITPNGERVGKDFATGQEVNEIAGAFYSGFGTDDEYVTIPNPQDGDYRVETQGTGSGGAYTLATTFITNETSAESDFTGATLPGMITPIEVTIDNANPENLSVEPEDQTPPVITIFSPQMKDYVRGDIIKINATTTDTDSGVLNFETAWDDEAILASTTVDSFYQKLGVHNFSATSNDFVGNVATSSVDFRIIATEQSIIKDIEKCLTLGWIDNKGVANSLKKKKIDKAFPNELNAQRGKHINEQAYQILVEDINWLLNN
;
A
#
# COMPACT_ATOMS: atom_id res chain seq x y z
N GLY A 1 -15.28 -47.84 45.12
CA GLY A 1 -16.57 -48.47 44.79
C GLY A 1 -17.34 -48.68 46.07
N ILE A 2 -18.67 -48.71 45.99
CA ILE A 2 -19.56 -48.82 47.16
C ILE A 2 -20.01 -50.28 47.29
N LYS A 3 -19.86 -50.86 48.48
CA LYS A 3 -20.35 -52.21 48.79
C LYS A 3 -21.48 -52.10 49.82
N VAL A 4 -22.65 -52.66 49.50
CA VAL A 4 -23.84 -52.66 50.37
C VAL A 4 -24.22 -54.09 50.72
N GLU A 5 -24.26 -54.41 52.01
CA GLU A 5 -24.62 -55.73 52.54
C GLU A 5 -25.55 -55.53 53.75
N ASP A 6 -26.53 -56.42 53.94
CA ASP A 6 -27.37 -56.39 55.13
C ASP A 6 -26.63 -56.97 56.33
N ASP A 7 -26.82 -56.37 57.50
CA ASP A 7 -26.31 -56.91 58.76
C ASP A 7 -27.21 -58.06 59.24
N SER A 8 -26.63 -59.26 59.38
CA SER A 8 -27.34 -60.48 59.73
C SER A 8 -28.03 -60.45 61.11
N ASP A 9 -27.65 -59.52 61.99
CA ASP A 9 -28.16 -59.45 63.37
C ASP A 9 -29.30 -58.44 63.57
N SER A 10 -29.53 -57.51 62.64
CA SER A 10 -30.40 -56.33 62.88
C SER A 10 -31.86 -56.48 62.42
N GLY A 11 -32.16 -57.41 61.50
CA GLY A 11 -33.50 -57.63 60.96
C GLY A 11 -34.10 -56.47 60.15
N PHE A 12 -33.35 -55.39 59.89
CA PHE A 12 -33.77 -54.25 59.09
C PHE A 12 -32.92 -54.16 57.82
N PRO A 13 -33.53 -54.11 56.62
CA PRO A 13 -32.77 -54.00 55.37
C PRO A 13 -32.08 -52.63 55.26
N ALA A 14 -30.85 -52.61 54.78
CA ALA A 14 -30.10 -51.38 54.54
C ALA A 14 -30.76 -50.58 53.38
N VAL A 15 -31.27 -49.39 53.68
CA VAL A 15 -31.76 -48.44 52.66
C VAL A 15 -30.64 -47.46 52.36
N VAL A 16 -30.02 -47.59 51.18
CA VAL A 16 -28.88 -46.77 50.76
C VAL A 16 -29.25 -45.94 49.53
N THR A 17 -28.96 -44.64 49.60
CA THR A 17 -29.08 -43.71 48.48
C THR A 17 -27.71 -43.11 48.15
N VAL A 18 -27.36 -43.13 46.88
CA VAL A 18 -26.18 -42.50 46.30
C VAL A 18 -26.67 -41.63 45.15
N SER A 19 -26.43 -40.33 45.19
CA SER A 19 -26.87 -39.41 44.12
C SER A 19 -25.91 -38.24 44.01
N GLN A 20 -25.92 -37.54 42.87
CA GLN A 20 -25.08 -36.36 42.61
C GLN A 20 -23.58 -36.66 42.80
N SER A 21 -23.16 -37.87 42.44
CA SER A 21 -21.78 -38.34 42.59
C SER A 21 -21.19 -38.74 41.23
N ALA A 22 -19.85 -38.76 41.14
CA ALA A 22 -19.11 -39.32 40.03
C ALA A 22 -18.46 -40.64 40.47
N ILE A 23 -18.90 -41.73 39.86
CA ILE A 23 -18.51 -43.11 40.15
C ILE A 23 -17.75 -43.61 38.92
N SER A 24 -16.45 -43.37 38.86
CA SER A 24 -15.56 -43.79 37.78
C SER A 24 -14.36 -44.59 38.29
N ASP A 25 -13.61 -45.19 37.37
CA ASP A 25 -12.28 -45.79 37.61
C ASP A 25 -12.21 -46.91 38.67
N ASN A 26 -13.34 -47.51 39.03
CA ASN A 26 -13.35 -48.66 39.93
C ASN A 26 -12.99 -49.96 39.20
N VAL A 27 -11.98 -50.68 39.72
CA VAL A 27 -11.44 -51.92 39.12
C VAL A 27 -12.46 -53.05 39.02
N ASN A 28 -13.40 -53.15 39.96
CA ASN A 28 -14.37 -54.25 40.03
C ASN A 28 -15.81 -53.78 39.81
N TYR A 29 -16.32 -52.95 40.73
CA TYR A 29 -17.68 -52.42 40.70
C TYR A 29 -17.69 -50.97 41.18
N GLY A 30 -18.46 -50.12 40.50
CA GLY A 30 -18.86 -48.80 41.00
C GLY A 30 -19.75 -48.95 42.23
N ILE A 31 -20.80 -49.78 42.12
CA ILE A 31 -21.64 -50.22 43.24
C ILE A 31 -21.88 -51.73 43.15
N TYR A 32 -21.65 -52.44 44.27
CA TYR A 32 -22.04 -53.83 44.49
C TYR A 32 -23.02 -53.90 45.65
N SER A 33 -24.18 -54.54 45.46
CA SER A 33 -25.17 -54.75 46.53
C SER A 33 -25.58 -56.22 46.64
N SER A 34 -25.45 -56.79 47.84
CA SER A 34 -26.09 -58.06 48.21
C SER A 34 -27.24 -57.86 49.20
N ALA A 35 -27.66 -56.61 49.44
CA ALA A 35 -28.78 -56.29 50.30
C ALA A 35 -30.13 -56.64 49.65
N VAL A 36 -31.14 -56.90 50.48
CA VAL A 36 -32.50 -57.22 50.03
C VAL A 36 -33.18 -55.99 49.43
N ALA A 37 -32.99 -54.82 50.03
CA ALA A 37 -33.54 -53.56 49.51
C ALA A 37 -32.69 -53.02 48.34
N PRO A 38 -33.31 -52.38 47.32
CA PRO A 38 -32.58 -51.77 46.24
C PRO A 38 -31.75 -50.57 46.72
N VAL A 39 -30.53 -50.43 46.22
CA VAL A 39 -29.74 -49.20 46.35
C VAL A 39 -30.27 -48.18 45.34
N ASP A 40 -30.73 -47.02 45.81
CA ASP A 40 -31.10 -45.92 44.91
C ASP A 40 -29.82 -45.19 44.48
N ALA A 41 -29.41 -45.39 43.23
CA ALA A 41 -28.19 -44.85 42.63
C ALA A 41 -28.47 -43.95 41.41
N LYS A 42 -29.64 -43.29 41.37
CA LYS A 42 -30.00 -42.36 40.30
C LYS A 42 -29.21 -41.05 40.39
N ASN A 43 -29.13 -40.33 39.27
CA ASN A 43 -28.47 -39.02 39.15
C ASN A 43 -26.98 -39.05 39.51
N ASN A 44 -26.27 -40.12 39.11
CA ASN A 44 -24.82 -40.21 39.22
C ASN A 44 -24.18 -40.28 37.83
N TRP A 45 -22.97 -39.76 37.70
CA TRP A 45 -22.08 -40.00 36.58
C TRP A 45 -21.35 -41.32 36.78
N TRP A 46 -21.30 -42.19 35.77
CA TRP A 46 -20.69 -43.52 35.89
C TRP A 46 -19.35 -43.65 35.18
N GLY A 47 -18.73 -42.54 34.79
CA GLY A 47 -17.48 -42.55 34.01
C GLY A 47 -17.68 -42.56 32.50
N ASP A 48 -18.91 -42.77 32.01
CA ASP A 48 -19.26 -42.66 30.59
C ASP A 48 -20.74 -42.25 30.38
N ALA A 49 -21.04 -41.57 29.27
CA ALA A 49 -22.36 -41.05 28.92
C ALA A 49 -23.40 -42.15 28.68
N SER A 50 -22.94 -43.32 28.25
CA SER A 50 -23.79 -44.52 28.11
C SER A 50 -24.23 -45.13 29.45
N GLY A 51 -23.72 -44.63 30.58
CA GLY A 51 -24.10 -45.07 31.92
C GLY A 51 -23.33 -46.31 32.41
N PRO A 52 -23.73 -46.90 33.55
CA PRO A 52 -23.00 -48.03 34.13
C PRO A 52 -23.17 -49.30 33.30
N PHE A 53 -22.13 -50.13 33.22
CA PHE A 53 -22.26 -51.48 32.68
C PHE A 53 -23.10 -52.37 33.63
N ASP A 54 -24.26 -52.80 33.15
CA ASP A 54 -25.08 -53.85 33.77
C ASP A 54 -25.36 -54.95 32.75
N LEU A 55 -24.97 -56.19 33.07
CA LEU A 55 -25.07 -57.34 32.19
C LEU A 55 -26.50 -57.58 31.67
N ILE A 56 -27.53 -57.20 32.44
CA ILE A 56 -28.93 -57.42 32.08
C ILE A 56 -29.60 -56.12 31.65
N GLY A 57 -29.50 -55.06 32.46
CA GLY A 57 -30.26 -53.81 32.24
C GLY A 57 -29.56 -52.76 31.37
N ASN A 58 -28.24 -52.82 31.18
CA ASN A 58 -27.48 -51.90 30.33
C ASN A 58 -26.19 -52.56 29.77
N PRO A 59 -26.29 -53.57 28.89
CA PRO A 59 -25.15 -54.38 28.47
C PRO A 59 -24.17 -53.64 27.54
N PHE A 60 -24.52 -52.43 27.10
CA PHE A 60 -23.68 -51.56 26.28
C PHE A 60 -23.17 -50.33 27.02
N GLY A 61 -23.47 -50.19 28.33
CA GLY A 61 -22.90 -49.13 29.14
C GLY A 61 -21.40 -49.31 29.27
N GLU A 62 -20.61 -48.31 28.93
CA GLU A 62 -19.14 -48.31 29.04
C GLU A 62 -18.66 -47.74 30.38
N GLY A 63 -19.57 -47.21 31.20
CA GLY A 63 -19.29 -46.73 32.54
C GLY A 63 -19.03 -47.86 33.54
N ASN A 64 -18.66 -47.48 34.75
CA ASN A 64 -18.34 -48.36 35.86
C ASN A 64 -19.41 -49.43 36.10
N ARG A 65 -18.93 -50.67 36.17
CA ARG A 65 -19.76 -51.86 36.32
C ARG A 65 -20.54 -51.85 37.62
N ILE A 66 -21.78 -52.33 37.58
CA ILE A 66 -22.59 -52.58 38.77
C ILE A 66 -22.90 -54.08 38.94
N ALA A 67 -23.27 -54.47 40.16
CA ALA A 67 -23.84 -55.79 40.43
C ALA A 67 -24.79 -55.76 41.63
N GLY A 68 -25.93 -56.43 41.49
CA GLY A 68 -26.94 -56.52 42.55
C GLY A 68 -28.17 -55.65 42.30
N ASN A 69 -28.99 -55.48 43.34
CA ASN A 69 -30.25 -54.73 43.26
C ASN A 69 -29.99 -53.22 43.34
N ILE A 70 -29.80 -52.56 42.19
CA ILE A 70 -29.40 -51.14 42.10
C ILE A 70 -30.32 -50.42 41.12
N LEU A 71 -30.88 -49.28 41.52
CA LEU A 71 -31.68 -48.39 40.67
C LEU A 71 -30.79 -47.27 40.13
N TYR A 72 -30.35 -47.39 38.89
CA TYR A 72 -29.39 -46.45 38.29
C TYR A 72 -29.96 -45.64 37.10
N ALA A 73 -31.13 -46.02 36.57
CA ALA A 73 -31.77 -45.33 35.46
C ALA A 73 -32.06 -43.87 35.82
N LEU A 74 -31.79 -42.93 34.91
CA LEU A 74 -31.56 -41.49 35.18
C LEU A 74 -30.12 -41.20 35.65
N TRP A 75 -29.12 -41.80 35.02
CA TRP A 75 -27.72 -41.40 35.21
C TRP A 75 -27.44 -40.06 34.51
N LEU A 76 -26.36 -39.41 34.93
CA LEU A 76 -25.86 -38.20 34.28
C LEU A 76 -25.11 -38.60 33.00
N THR A 77 -25.24 -37.80 31.93
CA THR A 77 -24.51 -38.00 30.67
C THR A 77 -23.19 -37.23 30.62
N GLU A 78 -22.89 -36.45 31.67
CA GLU A 78 -21.65 -35.70 31.83
C GLU A 78 -21.20 -35.76 33.30
N ASN A 79 -19.90 -35.57 33.55
CA ASN A 79 -19.36 -35.57 34.91
C ASN A 79 -19.74 -34.26 35.63
N PRO A 80 -20.53 -34.29 36.71
CA PRO A 80 -21.00 -33.08 37.40
C PRO A 80 -19.89 -32.36 38.18
N PHE A 81 -18.70 -32.95 38.28
CA PHE A 81 -17.53 -32.34 38.94
C PHE A 81 -16.45 -31.90 37.97
N LEU A 82 -16.61 -32.16 36.67
CA LEU A 82 -15.78 -31.46 35.70
C LEU A 82 -16.33 -30.03 35.58
N PRO A 83 -15.47 -29.00 35.64
CA PRO A 83 -15.91 -27.68 35.23
C PRO A 83 -16.44 -27.77 33.79
N PRO A 84 -17.44 -26.95 33.41
CA PRO A 84 -17.75 -26.79 32.00
C PRO A 84 -16.45 -26.50 31.25
N PRO A 85 -16.30 -26.93 29.98
CA PRO A 85 -15.19 -26.48 29.15
C PRO A 85 -15.09 -24.96 29.27
N GLU A 86 -13.89 -24.41 29.45
CA GLU A 86 -13.72 -22.96 29.43
C GLU A 86 -14.21 -22.44 28.09
N THR A 87 -15.38 -21.80 28.07
CA THR A 87 -15.93 -21.19 26.86
C THR A 87 -15.39 -19.78 26.79
N PHE A 88 -14.39 -19.56 25.95
CA PHE A 88 -13.97 -18.22 25.56
C PHE A 88 -15.04 -17.61 24.65
N GLU A 89 -15.53 -16.42 25.01
CA GLU A 89 -16.37 -15.63 24.11
C GLU A 89 -15.54 -15.18 22.89
N PRO A 90 -16.13 -15.14 21.69
CA PRO A 90 -15.36 -14.84 20.50
C PRO A 90 -14.98 -13.36 20.45
N VAL A 91 -13.68 -13.11 20.27
CA VAL A 91 -13.12 -11.76 20.22
C VAL A 91 -12.71 -11.38 18.79
N ILE A 92 -12.92 -10.12 18.44
CA ILE A 92 -12.50 -9.51 17.18
C ILE A 92 -11.47 -8.42 17.46
N ILE A 93 -10.27 -8.55 16.89
CA ILE A 93 -9.23 -7.53 16.92
C ILE A 93 -9.47 -6.53 15.78
N ILE A 94 -9.61 -5.25 16.12
CA ILE A 94 -9.86 -4.16 15.18
C ILE A 94 -8.62 -3.24 15.16
N PRO A 95 -7.84 -3.24 14.06
CA PRO A 95 -6.62 -2.44 13.95
C PRO A 95 -6.91 -0.95 13.77
N GLY A 96 -5.86 -0.13 13.94
CA GLY A 96 -5.83 1.29 13.55
C GLY A 96 -5.25 1.51 12.14
N ILE A 97 -4.88 2.76 11.84
CA ILE A 97 -4.16 3.12 10.61
C ILE A 97 -2.89 2.26 10.48
N LEU A 98 -2.58 1.83 9.25
CA LEU A 98 -1.50 0.88 8.90
C LEU A 98 -1.63 -0.55 9.43
N GLY A 99 -2.59 -0.85 10.31
CA GLY A 99 -2.76 -2.21 10.82
C GLY A 99 -3.45 -3.16 9.83
N SER A 100 -3.44 -2.85 8.53
CA SER A 100 -4.01 -3.67 7.47
C SER A 100 -3.32 -3.42 6.14
N ALA A 101 -3.09 -4.49 5.38
CA ALA A 101 -2.58 -4.42 4.00
C ALA A 101 -3.29 -5.45 3.12
N GLU A 102 -3.45 -5.14 1.84
CA GLU A 102 -4.08 -6.03 0.86
C GLU A 102 -3.03 -6.93 0.19
N LYS A 103 -3.31 -8.23 0.14
CA LYS A 103 -2.55 -9.21 -0.63
C LYS A 103 -3.49 -9.96 -1.58
N ASN A 104 -3.26 -9.85 -2.89
CA ASN A 104 -4.07 -10.51 -3.93
C ASN A 104 -5.59 -10.31 -3.77
N GLY A 105 -6.03 -9.09 -3.43
CA GLY A 105 -7.46 -8.81 -3.24
C GLY A 105 -8.00 -9.13 -1.84
N VAL A 106 -7.15 -9.63 -0.92
CA VAL A 106 -7.55 -10.04 0.43
C VAL A 106 -6.84 -9.16 1.47
N TRP A 107 -7.62 -8.55 2.35
CA TRP A 107 -7.09 -7.76 3.47
C TRP A 107 -6.56 -8.67 4.58
N LEU A 108 -5.33 -8.41 4.99
CA LEU A 108 -4.64 -9.09 6.09
C LEU A 108 -4.41 -8.10 7.23
N ILE A 109 -4.46 -8.59 8.47
CA ILE A 109 -4.13 -7.77 9.65
C ILE A 109 -2.63 -7.61 9.73
N ASP A 110 -2.19 -6.35 9.65
CA ASP A 110 -0.82 -5.87 9.84
C ASP A 110 0.34 -6.80 9.43
N PRO A 111 0.40 -7.25 8.17
CA PRO A 111 1.46 -8.17 7.72
C PRO A 111 2.80 -7.47 7.46
N ILE A 112 2.91 -6.17 7.76
CA ILE A 112 4.09 -5.33 7.48
C ILE A 112 4.77 -4.91 8.79
N PHE A 113 4.01 -4.38 9.75
CA PHE A 113 4.57 -3.83 10.99
C PHE A 113 4.46 -4.79 12.18
N HIS A 114 3.66 -5.85 12.06
CA HIS A 114 3.54 -6.92 13.07
C HIS A 114 3.14 -6.41 14.48
N THR A 115 2.44 -5.27 14.55
CA THR A 115 2.01 -4.59 15.78
C THR A 115 1.09 -5.46 16.64
N TYR A 116 0.29 -6.33 16.01
CA TYR A 116 -0.74 -7.13 16.68
C TYR A 116 -0.31 -8.58 16.93
N ASP A 117 0.83 -9.02 16.41
CA ASP A 117 1.27 -10.42 16.43
C ASP A 117 1.39 -10.93 17.86
N ASP A 118 2.03 -10.18 18.74
CA ASP A 118 2.25 -10.56 20.14
C ASP A 118 0.95 -10.60 20.95
N LEU A 119 -0.01 -9.72 20.64
CA LEU A 119 -1.35 -9.76 21.25
C LEU A 119 -2.09 -11.03 20.82
N ILE A 120 -2.15 -11.30 19.52
CA ILE A 120 -2.83 -12.49 18.96
C ILE A 120 -2.17 -13.78 19.46
N ALA A 121 -0.83 -13.82 19.47
CA ALA A 121 -0.07 -14.96 19.97
C ALA A 121 -0.25 -15.17 21.47
N THR A 122 -0.34 -14.09 22.26
CA THR A 122 -0.68 -14.16 23.69
C THR A 122 -2.07 -14.74 23.89
N LEU A 123 -3.09 -14.26 23.18
CA LEU A 123 -4.44 -14.84 23.29
C LEU A 123 -4.42 -16.33 22.92
N THR A 124 -3.74 -16.69 21.84
CA THR A 124 -3.62 -18.08 21.35
C THR A 124 -2.91 -18.98 22.37
N ALA A 125 -1.81 -18.52 22.95
CA ALA A 125 -1.06 -19.25 23.96
C ALA A 125 -1.87 -19.48 25.26
N ASN A 126 -2.96 -18.74 25.47
CA ASN A 126 -3.85 -18.87 26.62
C ASN A 126 -5.24 -19.40 26.26
N GLY A 127 -5.38 -20.11 25.14
CA GLY A 127 -6.58 -20.93 24.86
C GLY A 127 -7.57 -20.36 23.84
N TYR A 128 -7.32 -19.16 23.32
CA TYR A 128 -8.00 -18.72 22.09
C TYR A 128 -7.49 -19.50 20.87
N VAL A 129 -8.34 -19.64 19.86
CA VAL A 129 -8.07 -20.35 18.62
C VAL A 129 -8.57 -19.52 17.45
N GLU A 130 -7.64 -19.15 16.58
CA GLU A 130 -7.92 -18.40 15.36
C GLU A 130 -8.98 -19.08 14.50
N GLY A 131 -9.92 -18.28 13.99
CA GLY A 131 -11.02 -18.77 13.16
C GLY A 131 -12.14 -19.49 13.93
N GLN A 132 -12.02 -19.67 15.26
CA GLN A 132 -13.07 -20.25 16.10
C GLN A 132 -13.62 -19.25 17.11
N ASN A 133 -12.74 -18.68 17.94
CA ASN A 133 -13.09 -17.67 18.95
C ASN A 133 -12.11 -16.49 18.97
N LEU A 134 -11.12 -16.47 18.08
CA LEU A 134 -10.25 -15.32 17.84
C LEU A 134 -10.29 -14.95 16.36
N PHE A 135 -10.65 -13.70 16.09
CA PHE A 135 -10.82 -13.18 14.74
C PHE A 135 -10.15 -11.82 14.62
N SER A 136 -9.77 -11.46 13.40
CA SER A 136 -9.32 -10.12 13.05
C SER A 136 -10.32 -9.47 12.09
N PHE A 137 -10.33 -8.14 12.08
CA PHE A 137 -11.10 -7.34 11.14
C PHE A 137 -10.17 -6.36 10.41
N PRO A 138 -9.34 -6.81 9.47
CA PRO A 138 -8.55 -5.91 8.64
C PRO A 138 -9.46 -5.16 7.65
N TYR A 139 -9.10 -3.91 7.35
CA TYR A 139 -9.90 -3.05 6.47
C TYR A 139 -9.03 -1.98 5.81
N ASP A 140 -9.54 -1.36 4.74
CA ASP A 140 -8.92 -0.18 4.15
C ASP A 140 -9.09 1.03 5.08
N TRP A 141 -8.03 1.36 5.81
CA TRP A 141 -8.03 2.44 6.79
C TRP A 141 -8.16 3.83 6.18
N ARG A 142 -8.08 3.98 4.85
CA ARG A 142 -8.28 5.28 4.16
C ARG A 142 -9.75 5.67 4.08
N PHE A 143 -10.66 4.71 4.12
CA PHE A 143 -12.09 4.93 4.01
C PHE A 143 -12.71 5.50 5.29
N SER A 144 -13.85 6.18 5.12
CA SER A 144 -14.64 6.71 6.25
C SER A 144 -14.98 5.62 7.26
N ASN A 145 -14.79 5.92 8.54
CA ASN A 145 -15.14 5.08 9.67
C ASN A 145 -16.64 4.73 9.71
N VAL A 146 -17.51 5.54 9.08
CA VAL A 146 -18.93 5.21 8.91
C VAL A 146 -19.14 4.01 7.98
N LEU A 147 -18.40 3.96 6.87
CA LEU A 147 -18.44 2.83 5.93
C LEU A 147 -17.78 1.60 6.55
N THR A 148 -16.64 1.78 7.21
CA THR A 148 -15.92 0.71 7.89
C THR A 148 -16.76 0.09 9.02
N ALA A 149 -17.53 0.88 9.77
CA ALA A 149 -18.44 0.36 10.79
C ALA A 149 -19.57 -0.52 10.22
N ALA A 150 -20.04 -0.23 8.99
CA ALA A 150 -20.99 -1.10 8.30
C ALA A 150 -20.34 -2.42 7.87
N ALA A 151 -19.05 -2.41 7.51
CA ALA A 151 -18.28 -3.63 7.26
C ALA A 151 -18.04 -4.43 8.56
N LEU A 152 -17.77 -3.75 9.69
CA LEU A 152 -17.63 -4.39 11.01
C LEU A 152 -18.91 -5.14 11.40
N LYS A 153 -20.09 -4.57 11.18
CA LYS A 153 -21.38 -5.25 11.37
C LYS A 153 -21.45 -6.58 10.62
N ASN A 154 -21.00 -6.61 9.36
CA ASN A 154 -20.99 -7.84 8.57
C ASN A 154 -20.00 -8.86 9.13
N LYS A 155 -18.83 -8.40 9.60
CA LYS A 155 -17.84 -9.27 10.25
C LYS A 155 -18.38 -9.87 11.56
N ILE A 156 -19.07 -9.09 12.38
CA ILE A 156 -19.71 -9.58 13.61
C ILE A 156 -20.77 -10.65 13.27
N ALA A 157 -21.58 -10.43 12.23
CA ALA A 157 -22.56 -11.42 11.77
C ALA A 157 -21.90 -12.73 11.27
N GLU A 158 -20.79 -12.63 10.53
CA GLU A 158 -19.97 -13.77 10.10
C GLU A 158 -19.45 -14.56 11.31
N VAL A 159 -18.81 -13.87 12.26
CA VAL A 159 -18.28 -14.48 13.49
C VAL A 159 -19.38 -15.17 14.28
N LYS A 160 -20.53 -14.51 14.48
CA LYS A 160 -21.69 -15.09 15.16
C LYS A 160 -22.20 -16.38 14.53
N ASN A 161 -22.13 -16.47 13.20
CA ASN A 161 -22.47 -17.69 12.48
C ASN A 161 -21.42 -18.80 12.63
N ILE A 162 -20.15 -18.47 12.86
CA ILE A 162 -19.08 -19.45 13.10
C ILE A 162 -19.16 -20.00 14.54
N CYS A 163 -19.15 -19.12 15.54
CA CYS A 163 -19.16 -19.48 16.97
C CYS A 163 -20.53 -20.02 17.44
N GLN A 164 -21.61 -19.82 16.67
CA GLN A 164 -22.99 -20.06 17.10
C GLN A 164 -23.35 -19.29 18.39
N CYS A 165 -22.87 -18.06 18.50
CA CYS A 165 -22.98 -17.21 19.68
C CYS A 165 -23.88 -15.99 19.45
N ALA A 166 -24.38 -15.40 20.55
CA ALA A 166 -25.28 -14.25 20.49
C ALA A 166 -24.54 -12.92 20.36
N LYS A 167 -23.34 -12.83 20.94
CA LYS A 167 -22.52 -11.63 21.03
C LYS A 167 -21.05 -11.94 20.80
N VAL A 168 -20.26 -10.91 20.57
CA VAL A 168 -18.80 -10.96 20.44
C VAL A 168 -18.15 -9.89 21.33
N ASP A 169 -16.88 -10.09 21.63
CA ASP A 169 -16.02 -9.09 22.25
C ASP A 169 -15.20 -8.35 21.19
N LEU A 170 -14.90 -7.09 21.43
CA LEU A 170 -14.12 -6.25 20.54
C LEU A 170 -12.88 -5.72 21.27
N VAL A 171 -11.69 -5.88 20.67
CA VAL A 171 -10.47 -5.19 21.08
C VAL A 171 -10.06 -4.25 19.97
N ALA A 172 -10.14 -2.95 20.22
CA ALA A 172 -10.06 -1.95 19.19
C ALA A 172 -8.93 -0.95 19.47
N HIS A 173 -7.98 -0.87 18.54
CA HIS A 173 -6.79 -0.03 18.68
C HIS A 173 -6.91 1.26 17.87
N SER A 174 -6.51 2.39 18.47
CA SER A 174 -6.42 3.68 17.80
C SER A 174 -7.73 4.05 17.09
N MET A 175 -7.68 4.36 15.79
CA MET A 175 -8.86 4.63 14.95
C MET A 175 -9.87 3.47 14.92
N GLY A 176 -9.43 2.22 15.08
CA GLY A 176 -10.31 1.05 15.16
C GLY A 176 -11.35 1.17 16.28
N GLY A 177 -11.01 1.86 17.39
CA GLY A 177 -11.98 2.16 18.44
C GLY A 177 -13.10 3.09 17.99
N LEU A 178 -12.82 4.03 17.07
CA LEU A 178 -13.84 4.88 16.47
C LEU A 178 -14.76 4.11 15.53
N VAL A 179 -14.24 3.11 14.81
CA VAL A 179 -15.05 2.18 14.01
C VAL A 179 -16.02 1.40 14.91
N ALA A 180 -15.53 0.84 16.02
CA ALA A 180 -16.35 0.12 16.99
C ALA A 180 -17.43 1.02 17.61
N ARG A 181 -17.06 2.23 18.05
CA ARG A 181 -18.02 3.23 18.57
C ARG A 181 -19.06 3.59 17.53
N GLN A 182 -18.65 3.84 16.29
CA GLN A 182 -19.56 4.18 15.21
C GLN A 182 -20.57 3.06 14.94
N TYR A 183 -20.17 1.79 14.99
CA TYR A 183 -21.12 0.68 14.86
C TYR A 183 -22.14 0.69 16.00
N ILE A 184 -21.67 0.71 17.26
CA ILE A 184 -22.52 0.60 18.46
C ILE A 184 -23.46 1.80 18.61
N GLN A 185 -22.99 3.00 18.26
CA GLN A 185 -23.77 4.23 18.36
C GLN A 185 -24.67 4.46 17.13
N SER A 186 -24.57 3.62 16.09
CA SER A 186 -25.41 3.75 14.91
C SER A 186 -26.82 3.16 15.13
N PRO A 187 -27.81 3.58 14.33
CA PRO A 187 -29.12 2.92 14.28
C PRO A 187 -29.07 1.45 13.80
N GLN A 188 -27.91 0.97 13.33
CA GLN A 188 -27.75 -0.39 12.83
C GLN A 188 -27.26 -1.37 13.88
N TYR A 189 -26.91 -0.91 15.08
CA TYR A 189 -26.43 -1.75 16.17
C TYR A 189 -27.48 -2.80 16.57
N GLN A 190 -27.07 -4.06 16.67
CA GLN A 190 -27.97 -5.19 16.94
C GLN A 190 -27.90 -5.71 18.38
N SER A 191 -27.30 -4.95 19.30
CA SER A 191 -27.06 -5.39 20.68
C SER A 191 -26.24 -6.69 20.75
N ASP A 192 -25.29 -6.84 19.82
CA ASP A 192 -24.51 -8.05 19.57
C ASP A 192 -23.02 -7.93 19.94
N VAL A 193 -22.69 -6.94 20.76
CA VAL A 193 -21.37 -6.79 21.41
C VAL A 193 -21.54 -6.96 22.91
N ASP A 194 -20.67 -7.74 23.55
CA ASP A 194 -20.67 -7.92 25.01
C ASP A 194 -19.64 -7.02 25.69
N GLN A 195 -18.37 -7.14 25.30
CA GLN A 195 -17.30 -6.27 25.76
C GLN A 195 -16.67 -5.45 24.63
N LEU A 196 -16.22 -4.23 24.95
CA LEU A 196 -15.38 -3.40 24.10
C LEU A 196 -14.18 -2.85 24.89
N ILE A 197 -12.98 -3.25 24.48
CA ILE A 197 -11.72 -2.80 25.03
C ILE A 197 -11.08 -1.82 24.05
N PHE A 198 -10.94 -0.56 24.45
CA PHE A 198 -10.20 0.45 23.69
C PHE A 198 -8.72 0.41 24.04
N LEU A 199 -7.87 0.52 23.03
CA LEU A 199 -6.44 0.75 23.16
C LEU A 199 -6.11 2.09 22.49
N GLY A 200 -5.80 3.13 23.27
CA GLY A 200 -5.33 4.42 22.76
C GLY A 200 -6.29 5.13 21.80
N THR A 201 -7.60 4.95 21.92
CA THR A 201 -8.56 5.50 20.94
C THR A 201 -8.66 7.03 21.03
N PRO A 202 -8.51 7.79 19.94
CA PRO A 202 -8.65 9.26 19.94
C PRO A 202 -10.12 9.68 19.97
N HIS A 203 -10.80 9.50 21.11
CA HIS A 203 -12.25 9.73 21.23
C HIS A 203 -12.69 11.16 20.92
N LEU A 204 -11.81 12.14 21.08
CA LEU A 204 -12.03 13.55 20.73
C LEU A 204 -11.09 14.04 19.60
N GLY A 205 -10.40 13.12 18.92
CA GLY A 205 -9.42 13.40 17.87
C GLY A 205 -8.00 13.60 18.40
N ALA A 206 -7.05 13.84 17.50
CA ALA A 206 -5.63 14.03 17.84
C ALA A 206 -5.04 15.26 17.12
N PRO A 207 -4.44 16.24 17.83
CA PRO A 207 -3.91 17.46 17.21
C PRO A 207 -2.86 17.21 16.13
N LYS A 208 -2.10 16.11 16.24
CA LYS A 208 -1.14 15.66 15.22
C LYS A 208 -1.74 15.55 13.81
N VAL A 209 -3.04 15.25 13.71
CA VAL A 209 -3.78 15.08 12.44
C VAL A 209 -3.97 16.39 11.68
N TYR A 210 -3.82 17.53 12.35
CA TYR A 210 -3.84 18.84 11.71
C TYR A 210 -2.81 18.97 10.59
N LEU A 211 -1.61 18.39 10.78
CA LEU A 211 -0.50 18.48 9.83
C LEU A 211 -0.79 17.81 8.48
N PRO A 212 -1.22 16.53 8.43
CA PRO A 212 -1.54 15.90 7.16
C PRO A 212 -2.81 16.47 6.53
N TRP A 213 -3.79 16.91 7.33
CA TRP A 213 -5.01 17.51 6.81
C TRP A 213 -4.75 18.88 6.17
N GLU A 214 -4.17 19.82 6.89
CA GLU A 214 -4.02 21.20 6.39
C GLU A 214 -2.80 21.39 5.49
N GLY A 215 -1.74 20.63 5.69
CA GLY A 215 -0.45 20.85 5.02
C GLY A 215 0.04 19.70 4.16
N ALA A 216 -0.63 18.54 4.18
CA ALA A 216 -0.09 17.30 3.62
C ALA A 216 1.33 16.97 4.14
N THR A 217 1.62 17.38 5.38
CA THR A 217 2.90 17.12 6.07
C THR A 217 2.69 16.20 7.26
N MET A 218 3.76 15.57 7.74
CA MET A 218 3.71 14.73 8.93
C MET A 218 4.97 14.97 9.77
N PRO A 219 4.91 14.83 11.11
CA PRO A 219 6.10 14.85 11.93
C PRO A 219 7.08 13.76 11.50
N HIS A 220 8.37 13.98 11.76
CA HIS A 220 9.36 12.91 11.65
C HIS A 220 8.97 11.70 12.53
N GLY A 221 9.44 10.52 12.12
CA GLY A 221 9.15 9.27 12.80
C GLY A 221 8.76 8.18 11.82
N PHE A 222 9.21 6.97 12.11
CA PHE A 222 9.09 5.79 11.27
C PHE A 222 7.67 5.55 10.73
N VAL A 223 6.68 5.51 11.63
CA VAL A 223 5.27 5.28 11.27
C VAL A 223 4.70 6.43 10.43
N ASN A 224 5.03 7.68 10.77
CA ASN A 224 4.53 8.85 10.04
C ASN A 224 5.05 8.87 8.60
N GLN A 225 6.35 8.59 8.40
CA GLN A 225 6.90 8.53 7.06
C GLN A 225 6.31 7.36 6.28
N SER A 226 6.05 6.22 6.93
CA SER A 226 5.38 5.09 6.28
C SER A 226 3.96 5.44 5.78
N ILE A 227 3.16 6.14 6.61
CA ILE A 227 1.83 6.64 6.17
C ILE A 227 2.01 7.61 4.99
N LYS A 228 2.94 8.57 5.10
CA LYS A 228 3.18 9.57 4.06
C LYS A 228 3.55 8.91 2.73
N THR A 229 4.47 7.95 2.74
CA THR A 229 4.91 7.21 1.54
C THR A 229 3.76 6.48 0.87
N LEU A 230 2.98 5.71 1.64
CA LEU A 230 1.85 4.95 1.09
C LEU A 230 0.79 5.87 0.47
N LEU A 231 0.46 6.99 1.13
CA LEU A 231 -0.48 7.97 0.58
C LEU A 231 0.08 8.70 -0.64
N TRP A 232 1.36 9.04 -0.63
CA TRP A 232 2.04 9.73 -1.73
C TRP A 232 2.07 8.88 -3.01
N TRP A 233 2.35 7.59 -2.88
CA TRP A 233 2.29 6.65 -4.00
C TRP A 233 0.93 6.60 -4.68
N GLU A 234 -0.14 6.54 -3.88
CA GLU A 234 -1.50 6.54 -4.41
C GLU A 234 -1.86 7.89 -5.06
N ALA A 235 -1.40 9.00 -4.47
CA ALA A 235 -1.55 10.32 -5.08
C ALA A 235 -0.84 10.39 -6.45
N LYS A 236 0.40 9.89 -6.55
CA LYS A 236 1.18 9.85 -7.79
C LYS A 236 0.52 8.99 -8.86
N LYS A 237 -0.02 7.81 -8.49
CA LYS A 237 -0.79 6.93 -9.38
C LYS A 237 -2.01 7.65 -9.98
N LEU A 238 -2.64 8.53 -9.22
CA LEU A 238 -3.79 9.33 -9.65
C LEU A 238 -3.42 10.69 -10.26
N SER A 239 -2.12 11.01 -10.36
CA SER A 239 -1.63 12.32 -10.79
C SER A 239 -2.20 13.48 -9.96
N LEU A 240 -2.39 13.24 -8.66
CA LEU A 240 -2.85 14.22 -7.67
C LEU A 240 -1.67 14.70 -6.80
N SER A 241 -1.78 15.91 -6.26
CA SER A 241 -0.94 16.29 -5.12
C SER A 241 -1.31 15.44 -3.90
N LEU A 242 -0.38 15.26 -2.96
CA LEU A 242 -0.67 14.55 -1.71
C LEU A 242 -1.83 15.20 -0.94
N PHE A 243 -1.88 16.53 -0.93
CA PHE A 243 -2.96 17.32 -0.32
C PHE A 243 -4.32 17.01 -0.94
N ASP A 244 -4.40 17.03 -2.28
CA ASP A 244 -5.62 16.72 -3.00
C ASP A 244 -6.08 15.29 -2.75
N TYR A 245 -5.14 14.33 -2.77
CA TYR A 245 -5.45 12.93 -2.51
C TYR A 245 -6.01 12.72 -1.09
N ILE A 246 -5.39 13.31 -0.06
CA ILE A 246 -5.88 13.22 1.33
C ILE A 246 -7.32 13.76 1.43
N HIS A 247 -7.60 14.93 0.86
CA HIS A 247 -8.93 15.54 0.92
C HIS A 247 -10.00 14.78 0.15
N GLN A 248 -9.62 14.18 -0.98
CA GLN A 248 -10.58 13.52 -1.88
C GLN A 248 -10.81 12.04 -1.53
N SER A 249 -9.79 11.36 -1.00
CA SER A 249 -9.76 9.89 -0.94
C SER A 249 -9.51 9.31 0.45
N VAL A 250 -9.03 10.11 1.43
CA VAL A 250 -8.62 9.62 2.76
C VAL A 250 -9.49 10.24 3.86
N LEU A 251 -10.81 10.03 3.77
CA LEU A 251 -11.78 10.65 4.68
C LEU A 251 -11.55 10.30 6.15
N SER A 252 -10.93 9.16 6.45
CA SER A 252 -10.58 8.78 7.81
C SER A 252 -9.66 9.79 8.52
N ILE A 253 -8.76 10.46 7.79
CA ILE A 253 -7.89 11.51 8.35
C ILE A 253 -8.74 12.68 8.85
N LYS A 254 -9.72 13.13 8.07
CA LYS A 254 -10.66 14.17 8.51
C LYS A 254 -11.40 13.77 9.79
N GLU A 255 -11.80 12.51 9.87
CA GLU A 255 -12.56 11.96 10.99
C GLU A 255 -11.72 11.78 12.28
N LEU A 256 -10.40 12.03 12.22
CA LEU A 256 -9.50 12.05 13.38
C LEU A 256 -9.15 13.48 13.86
N LEU A 257 -9.61 14.52 13.16
CA LEU A 257 -9.38 15.91 13.58
C LEU A 257 -10.04 16.22 14.93
N PRO A 258 -9.40 17.00 15.82
CA PRO A 258 -9.98 17.28 17.12
C PRO A 258 -11.26 18.11 17.08
N ILE A 259 -12.13 17.89 18.07
CA ILE A 259 -13.36 18.67 18.28
C ILE A 259 -13.28 19.59 19.53
N TYR A 260 -12.07 20.01 19.89
CA TYR A 260 -11.78 20.87 21.04
C TYR A 260 -10.72 21.91 20.67
N ASP A 261 -10.44 22.86 21.57
CA ASP A 261 -9.48 23.93 21.32
C ASP A 261 -8.03 23.40 21.33
N TYR A 262 -7.34 23.42 20.20
CA TYR A 262 -5.92 23.02 20.08
C TYR A 262 -5.06 23.99 19.27
N LEU A 263 -5.62 25.04 18.66
CA LEU A 263 -4.88 26.05 17.90
C LEU A 263 -4.71 27.33 18.72
N THR A 264 -3.50 27.89 18.70
CA THR A 264 -3.18 29.19 19.30
C THR A 264 -2.58 30.10 18.24
N LEU A 265 -3.16 31.28 18.03
CA LEU A 265 -2.65 32.25 17.08
C LEU A 265 -1.35 32.88 17.58
N LYS A 266 -0.27 32.80 16.80
CA LYS A 266 1.04 33.36 17.15
C LYS A 266 1.01 34.87 17.40
N ASP A 267 0.32 35.62 16.55
CA ASP A 267 0.34 37.08 16.58
C ASP A 267 -0.38 37.68 17.80
N SER A 268 -1.39 36.98 18.34
CA SER A 268 -2.22 37.47 19.43
C SER A 268 -2.09 36.67 20.73
N GLY A 269 -1.54 35.46 20.66
CA GLY A 269 -1.54 34.49 21.77
C GLY A 269 -2.92 33.95 22.13
N VAL A 270 -3.95 34.22 21.31
CA VAL A 270 -5.32 33.79 21.56
C VAL A 270 -5.48 32.33 21.16
N VAL A 271 -6.06 31.54 22.08
CA VAL A 271 -6.52 30.18 21.79
C VAL A 271 -7.82 30.27 21.00
N GLU A 272 -7.81 29.76 19.77
CA GLU A 272 -8.99 29.71 18.92
C GLU A 272 -10.05 28.79 19.50
N LYS A 273 -11.33 29.11 19.25
CA LYS A 273 -12.46 28.37 19.83
C LYS A 273 -13.15 27.49 18.81
N TYR A 274 -13.01 26.17 18.97
CA TYR A 274 -13.69 25.19 18.13
C TYR A 274 -15.22 25.45 18.15
N PRO A 275 -15.91 25.46 17.00
CA PRO A 275 -15.43 25.10 15.65
C PRO A 275 -14.90 26.27 14.80
N ASN A 276 -14.88 27.50 15.33
CA ASN A 276 -14.50 28.67 14.53
C ASN A 276 -12.98 28.74 14.35
N GLY A 277 -12.51 28.85 13.10
CA GLY A 277 -11.08 28.86 12.80
C GLY A 277 -10.43 27.47 12.85
N TYR A 278 -11.23 26.41 12.67
CA TYR A 278 -10.77 25.03 12.64
C TYR A 278 -11.34 24.25 11.45
N PRO A 279 -10.63 23.24 10.96
CA PRO A 279 -11.27 22.20 10.18
C PRO A 279 -12.23 21.42 11.09
N THR A 280 -13.46 21.19 10.62
CA THR A 280 -14.54 20.59 11.43
C THR A 280 -14.67 19.09 11.25
N ASN A 281 -15.04 18.40 12.31
CA ASN A 281 -15.19 16.94 12.35
C ASN A 281 -16.58 16.53 12.85
N SER A 282 -17.54 16.52 11.94
CA SER A 282 -18.93 16.13 12.24
C SER A 282 -19.07 14.67 12.67
N PHE A 283 -18.14 13.80 12.30
CA PHE A 283 -18.13 12.39 12.73
C PHE A 283 -17.91 12.29 14.24
N LEU A 284 -16.84 12.91 14.76
CA LEU A 284 -16.57 12.90 16.21
C LEU A 284 -17.56 13.72 17.02
N GLU A 285 -18.08 14.83 16.46
CA GLU A 285 -19.18 15.58 17.10
C GLU A 285 -20.39 14.68 17.36
N ASN A 286 -20.80 13.89 16.37
CA ASN A 286 -21.91 12.96 16.49
C ASN A 286 -21.63 11.83 17.49
N LEU A 287 -20.44 11.23 17.46
CA LEU A 287 -20.04 10.21 18.44
C LEU A 287 -20.04 10.78 19.86
N SER A 288 -19.51 11.98 20.04
CA SER A 288 -19.42 12.65 21.34
C SER A 288 -20.80 12.98 21.91
N ALA A 289 -21.73 13.45 21.07
CA ALA A 289 -23.12 13.69 21.46
C ALA A 289 -23.84 12.41 21.92
N GLY A 290 -23.50 11.25 21.36
CA GLY A 290 -24.10 9.95 21.69
C GLY A 290 -23.46 9.20 22.87
N THR A 291 -22.45 9.76 23.54
CA THR A 291 -21.65 9.05 24.57
C THR A 291 -22.48 8.50 25.73
N ASN A 292 -23.47 9.26 26.21
CA ASN A 292 -24.35 8.78 27.28
C ASN A 292 -25.18 7.56 26.85
N GLN A 293 -25.64 7.52 25.60
CA GLN A 293 -26.37 6.35 25.09
C GLN A 293 -25.43 5.15 24.94
N PHE A 294 -24.20 5.37 24.47
CA PHE A 294 -23.16 4.35 24.37
C PHE A 294 -22.87 3.69 25.72
N LEU A 295 -22.58 4.48 26.76
CA LEU A 295 -22.27 3.96 28.10
C LEU A 295 -23.45 3.26 28.77
N ASN A 296 -24.69 3.57 28.35
CA ASN A 296 -25.91 2.90 28.84
C ASN A 296 -26.39 1.78 27.90
N SER A 297 -25.59 1.36 26.92
CA SER A 297 -25.96 0.32 25.95
C SER A 297 -25.95 -1.11 26.53
N GLY A 298 -25.41 -1.28 27.75
CA GLY A 298 -25.26 -2.57 28.40
C GLY A 298 -24.01 -3.35 27.99
N ILE A 299 -23.08 -2.71 27.27
CA ILE A 299 -21.77 -3.24 26.91
C ILE A 299 -20.79 -2.99 28.07
N GLU A 300 -19.94 -3.95 28.37
CA GLU A 300 -18.81 -3.74 29.27
C GLU A 300 -17.69 -3.00 28.53
N VAL A 301 -17.29 -1.83 29.03
CA VAL A 301 -16.29 -0.98 28.36
C VAL A 301 -15.06 -0.85 29.25
N SER A 302 -13.89 -1.16 28.68
CA SER A 302 -12.58 -0.89 29.27
C SER A 302 -11.80 0.08 28.38
N ASN A 303 -11.17 1.08 28.98
CA ASN A 303 -10.41 2.09 28.25
C ASN A 303 -8.94 2.07 28.66
N ILE A 304 -8.09 1.45 27.84
CA ILE A 304 -6.65 1.35 28.06
C ILE A 304 -5.96 2.49 27.30
N ILE A 305 -5.27 3.36 28.02
CA ILE A 305 -4.63 4.57 27.48
C ILE A 305 -3.11 4.54 27.68
N GLY A 306 -2.36 4.94 26.67
CA GLY A 306 -0.90 5.09 26.77
C GLY A 306 -0.50 6.44 27.36
N ASN A 307 0.64 6.48 28.03
CA ASN A 307 1.25 7.69 28.56
C ASN A 307 2.78 7.57 28.64
N THR A 308 3.50 8.20 27.73
CA THR A 308 4.97 8.31 27.76
C THR A 308 5.46 9.65 28.33
N GLY A 309 4.58 10.40 28.99
CA GLY A 309 4.88 11.73 29.51
C GLY A 309 4.61 12.82 28.48
N SER A 310 5.36 13.93 28.55
CA SER A 310 5.13 15.13 27.71
C SER A 310 5.70 15.01 26.29
N SER A 311 5.26 13.99 25.55
CA SER A 311 5.74 13.60 24.22
C SER A 311 4.71 13.84 23.11
N THR A 312 3.46 14.16 23.47
CA THR A 312 2.32 14.10 22.54
C THR A 312 1.85 15.49 22.16
N ILE A 313 1.70 15.78 20.86
CA ILE A 313 1.22 17.09 20.39
C ILE A 313 -0.18 17.35 20.98
N ALA A 314 -0.26 18.30 21.92
CA ALA A 314 -1.47 18.66 22.64
C ALA A 314 -2.10 19.96 22.10
N SER A 315 -1.26 20.87 21.62
CA SER A 315 -1.68 22.10 20.94
C SER A 315 -0.65 22.56 19.91
N ILE A 316 -1.07 23.42 19.00
CA ILE A 316 -0.26 23.92 17.89
C ILE A 316 -0.36 25.45 17.89
N MET A 317 0.80 26.11 17.88
CA MET A 317 0.85 27.53 17.59
C MET A 317 0.90 27.74 16.08
N VAL A 318 0.01 28.56 15.55
CA VAL A 318 -0.11 28.80 14.11
C VAL A 318 0.04 30.27 13.73
N ALA A 319 0.61 30.51 12.56
CA ALA A 319 0.69 31.83 11.93
C ALA A 319 -0.15 31.88 10.64
N SER A 320 -0.32 33.07 10.08
CA SER A 320 -0.93 33.20 8.75
C SER A 320 -0.02 32.55 7.71
N SER A 321 -0.57 31.67 6.88
CA SER A 321 0.22 31.04 5.81
C SER A 321 0.33 31.93 4.57
N THR A 322 1.43 31.77 3.84
CA THR A 322 1.61 32.33 2.50
C THR A 322 1.25 31.37 1.37
N GLU A 323 0.93 30.11 1.71
CA GLU A 323 0.59 29.06 0.75
C GLU A 323 -0.93 29.05 0.48
N PRO A 324 -1.44 29.43 -0.70
CA PRO A 324 -2.87 29.69 -0.91
C PRO A 324 -3.79 28.47 -0.81
N ILE A 325 -3.24 27.25 -0.78
CA ILE A 325 -3.96 25.97 -0.74
C ILE A 325 -3.78 25.26 0.61
N LEU A 326 -2.61 25.41 1.22
CA LEU A 326 -2.27 24.75 2.46
C LEU A 326 -2.59 25.66 3.65
N TRP A 327 -2.82 25.07 4.82
CA TRP A 327 -2.89 25.79 6.08
C TRP A 327 -4.00 26.85 6.10
N GLU A 328 -5.20 26.50 5.63
CA GLU A 328 -6.40 27.36 5.66
C GLU A 328 -6.64 27.93 7.07
N HIS A 329 -6.36 27.12 8.10
CA HIS A 329 -6.55 27.47 9.51
C HIS A 329 -5.25 27.91 10.22
N GLY A 330 -4.16 28.10 9.47
CA GLY A 330 -2.88 28.63 9.95
C GLY A 330 -1.73 27.62 9.88
N GLU A 331 -0.56 28.12 9.54
CA GLU A 331 0.65 27.31 9.36
C GLU A 331 1.34 27.05 10.71
N PRO A 332 1.67 25.79 11.05
CA PRO A 332 2.34 25.43 12.29
C PRO A 332 3.70 26.10 12.43
N GLU A 333 3.88 26.79 13.55
CA GLU A 333 5.15 27.41 13.94
C GLU A 333 5.77 26.70 15.14
N GLU A 334 4.94 26.17 16.03
CA GLU A 334 5.38 25.44 17.21
C GLU A 334 4.39 24.31 17.55
N LEU A 335 4.93 23.11 17.78
CA LEU A 335 4.19 21.95 18.24
C LEU A 335 4.39 21.81 19.75
N ASN A 336 3.34 22.01 20.54
CA ASN A 336 3.42 21.97 21.99
C ASN A 336 3.02 20.58 22.50
N ASN A 337 4.00 19.89 23.08
CA ASN A 337 3.79 18.55 23.63
C ASN A 337 3.19 18.60 25.05
N GLY A 338 2.23 17.72 25.29
CA GLY A 338 1.62 17.41 26.58
C GLY A 338 1.60 15.90 26.81
N ILE A 339 0.87 15.48 27.86
CA ILE A 339 0.78 14.08 28.27
C ILE A 339 -0.07 13.24 27.30
N GLY A 340 0.43 12.07 26.93
CA GLY A 340 -0.22 11.16 25.99
C GLY A 340 0.72 10.03 25.54
N ASP A 341 0.31 9.33 24.49
CA ASP A 341 1.00 8.16 23.93
C ASP A 341 1.83 8.48 22.67
N GLU A 342 2.33 9.70 22.52
CA GLU A 342 3.03 10.26 21.35
C GLU A 342 2.13 10.57 20.14
N THR A 343 0.88 10.12 20.14
CA THR A 343 -0.09 10.44 19.08
C THR A 343 -1.36 11.09 19.64
N VAL A 344 -1.96 10.50 20.67
CA VAL A 344 -3.25 10.88 21.24
C VAL A 344 -3.04 11.46 22.65
N PRO A 345 -3.42 12.72 22.89
CA PRO A 345 -3.38 13.29 24.24
C PRO A 345 -4.31 12.54 25.21
N ILE A 346 -3.92 12.43 26.48
CA ILE A 346 -4.75 11.78 27.52
C ILE A 346 -6.14 12.39 27.61
N SER A 347 -6.29 13.70 27.40
CA SER A 347 -7.59 14.37 27.44
C SER A 347 -8.55 13.88 26.35
N SER A 348 -8.02 13.39 25.22
CA SER A 348 -8.79 12.77 24.15
C SER A 348 -9.02 11.28 24.42
N ALA A 349 -7.95 10.53 24.73
CA ALA A 349 -8.04 9.10 24.99
C ALA A 349 -8.89 8.76 26.23
N GLY A 350 -8.83 9.58 27.27
CA GLY A 350 -9.58 9.40 28.52
C GLY A 350 -11.00 9.98 28.51
N PHE A 351 -11.51 10.46 27.37
CA PHE A 351 -12.87 11.05 27.31
C PHE A 351 -13.97 10.05 27.65
N ILE A 352 -13.78 8.78 27.29
CA ILE A 352 -14.66 7.69 27.73
C ILE A 352 -14.22 7.26 29.13
N ASP A 353 -14.93 7.76 30.14
CA ASP A 353 -14.71 7.47 31.56
C ASP A 353 -15.35 6.13 31.96
N ALA A 354 -14.78 5.04 31.45
CA ALA A 354 -15.19 3.66 31.76
C ALA A 354 -13.94 2.78 31.92
N ASP A 355 -13.71 2.28 33.15
CA ASP A 355 -12.60 1.39 33.50
C ASP A 355 -11.27 1.83 32.85
N ILE A 356 -10.86 3.05 33.17
CA ILE A 356 -9.63 3.64 32.62
C ILE A 356 -8.40 2.95 33.23
N ASN A 357 -7.53 2.45 32.35
CA ASN A 357 -6.25 1.85 32.72
C ASN A 357 -5.13 2.55 31.95
N THR A 358 -4.25 3.27 32.65
CA THR A 358 -3.11 3.96 32.02
C THR A 358 -1.87 3.10 32.06
N LEU A 359 -1.24 2.90 30.91
CA LEU A 359 0.02 2.17 30.75
C LEU A 359 1.14 3.13 30.34
N LEU A 360 2.37 2.84 30.79
CA LEU A 360 3.57 3.46 30.25
C LEU A 360 3.87 2.79 28.90
N SER A 361 3.29 3.34 27.84
CA SER A 361 3.34 2.78 26.49
C SER A 361 3.11 3.90 25.48
N ASP A 362 3.86 3.88 24.37
CA ASP A 362 3.56 4.71 23.21
C ASP A 362 2.41 4.11 22.40
N HIS A 363 1.89 4.90 21.46
CA HIS A 363 0.68 4.57 20.72
C HIS A 363 0.80 3.26 19.95
N ASN A 364 1.95 2.98 19.34
CA ASN A 364 2.12 1.80 18.47
C ASN A 364 2.40 0.55 19.29
N ASN A 365 3.06 0.67 20.44
CA ASN A 365 3.34 -0.46 21.33
C ASN A 365 2.17 -0.84 22.26
N LEU A 366 1.08 -0.06 22.29
CA LEU A 366 -0.08 -0.34 23.14
C LEU A 366 -0.66 -1.76 22.99
N PRO A 367 -0.87 -2.33 21.78
CA PRO A 367 -1.33 -3.71 21.64
C PRO A 367 -0.41 -4.73 22.31
N PHE A 368 0.91 -4.52 22.23
CA PHE A 368 1.90 -5.34 22.90
C PHE A 368 1.85 -5.14 24.42
N ASP A 369 2.02 -3.91 24.92
CA ASP A 369 2.11 -3.63 26.35
C ASP A 369 0.81 -3.97 27.10
N ALA A 370 -0.34 -3.85 26.43
CA ALA A 370 -1.64 -4.18 26.99
C ALA A 370 -1.99 -5.67 26.91
N ARG A 371 -1.23 -6.53 26.21
CA ARG A 371 -1.65 -7.92 25.89
C ARG A 371 -2.10 -8.76 27.08
N GLY A 372 -1.42 -8.65 28.21
CA GLY A 372 -1.82 -9.32 29.45
C GLY A 372 -3.09 -8.74 30.08
N LEU A 373 -3.24 -7.42 30.04
CA LEU A 373 -4.42 -6.72 30.53
C LEU A 373 -5.64 -6.99 29.65
N VAL A 374 -5.47 -7.02 28.32
CA VAL A 374 -6.51 -7.38 27.36
C VAL A 374 -7.04 -8.78 27.67
N TYR A 375 -6.15 -9.78 27.82
CA TYR A 375 -6.57 -11.12 28.21
C TYR A 375 -7.31 -11.14 29.56
N GLN A 376 -6.85 -10.35 30.53
CA GLN A 376 -7.51 -10.21 31.82
C GLN A 376 -8.91 -9.61 31.72
N LYS A 377 -9.10 -8.59 30.87
CA LYS A 377 -10.41 -7.98 30.65
C LYS A 377 -11.36 -8.95 29.95
N LEU A 378 -10.88 -9.66 28.93
CA LEU A 378 -11.69 -10.64 28.19
C LEU A 378 -12.15 -11.82 29.04
N THR A 379 -11.32 -12.30 29.98
CA THR A 379 -11.54 -13.60 30.63
C THR A 379 -11.75 -13.53 32.14
N GLY A 380 -11.46 -12.38 32.76
CA GLY A 380 -11.35 -12.23 34.21
C GLY A 380 -10.12 -12.93 34.82
N LYS A 381 -9.21 -13.49 34.03
CA LYS A 381 -8.04 -14.27 34.49
C LYS A 381 -6.73 -13.61 34.08
N VAL A 382 -5.69 -13.83 34.87
CA VAL A 382 -4.34 -13.41 34.47
C VAL A 382 -3.82 -14.39 33.42
N ALA A 383 -3.20 -13.87 32.35
CA ALA A 383 -2.56 -14.70 31.32
C ALA A 383 -1.41 -15.52 31.95
N GLU A 384 -1.38 -16.82 31.68
CA GLU A 384 -0.30 -17.70 32.11
C GLU A 384 0.95 -17.53 31.25
N HIS A 385 0.75 -17.20 29.96
CA HIS A 385 1.81 -17.05 28.97
C HIS A 385 1.70 -15.69 28.26
N LEU A 386 2.67 -14.79 28.43
CA LEU A 386 2.80 -13.61 27.58
C LEU A 386 3.79 -13.93 26.46
N VAL A 387 3.38 -13.76 25.21
CA VAL A 387 4.21 -14.03 24.04
C VAL A 387 4.87 -12.75 23.55
N GLY A 388 6.09 -12.88 23.04
CA GLY A 388 6.83 -11.85 22.33
C GLY A 388 7.59 -10.84 23.18
N ASP A 389 8.53 -10.17 22.52
CA ASP A 389 9.40 -9.11 23.06
C ASP A 389 9.02 -7.72 22.54
N GLY A 390 7.96 -7.61 21.71
CA GLY A 390 7.49 -6.39 21.09
C GLY A 390 7.81 -6.34 19.59
N PRO A 391 7.15 -5.45 18.82
CA PRO A 391 7.51 -5.22 17.43
C PRO A 391 8.94 -4.66 17.35
N SER A 392 9.80 -5.29 16.54
CA SER A 392 11.19 -4.86 16.33
C SER A 392 11.42 -4.55 14.85
N LEU A 393 11.30 -3.26 14.52
CA LEU A 393 11.51 -2.74 13.17
C LEU A 393 12.23 -1.41 13.27
N ASP A 394 13.52 -1.40 12.95
CA ASP A 394 14.37 -0.21 13.02
C ASP A 394 14.43 0.53 11.68
N ALA A 395 14.24 -0.23 10.59
CA ALA A 395 14.22 0.29 9.24
C ALA A 395 13.29 -0.55 8.34
N ILE A 396 12.81 0.05 7.25
CA ILE A 396 12.02 -0.63 6.23
C ILE A 396 12.32 -0.03 4.86
N MET A 397 12.47 -0.90 3.86
CA MET A 397 12.50 -0.50 2.46
C MET A 397 11.15 -0.84 1.84
N LEU A 398 10.51 0.14 1.21
CA LEU A 398 9.27 -0.04 0.47
C LEU A 398 9.55 0.23 -1.02
N ILE A 399 9.15 -0.71 -1.88
CA ILE A 399 9.34 -0.63 -3.33
C ILE A 399 7.97 -0.82 -3.99
N LYS A 400 7.49 0.16 -4.76
CA LYS A 400 6.22 0.09 -5.49
C LYS A 400 6.45 0.22 -6.99
N ILE A 401 5.69 -0.57 -7.76
CA ILE A 401 5.56 -0.33 -9.19
C ILE A 401 4.34 0.52 -9.49
N LEU A 402 4.58 1.60 -10.22
CA LEU A 402 3.54 2.29 -10.96
C LEU A 402 3.51 1.68 -12.36
N SER A 403 2.50 0.84 -12.59
CA SER A 403 2.25 0.01 -13.78
C SER A 403 2.51 0.72 -15.12
N PRO A 404 2.84 -0.02 -16.22
CA PRO A 404 2.57 -1.45 -16.44
C PRO A 404 3.80 -2.37 -16.40
N ALA A 405 4.24 -2.75 -15.21
CA ALA A 405 5.25 -3.78 -14.99
C ALA A 405 4.92 -4.59 -13.73
N ASP A 406 5.49 -5.79 -13.64
CA ASP A 406 5.55 -6.58 -12.40
C ASP A 406 6.98 -6.54 -11.84
N ILE A 407 7.18 -6.92 -10.57
CA ILE A 407 8.50 -6.90 -9.90
C ILE A 407 8.93 -8.21 -9.26
N ILE A 408 10.24 -8.40 -9.25
CA ILE A 408 10.95 -9.26 -8.31
C ILE A 408 12.17 -8.53 -7.75
N VAL A 409 12.33 -8.58 -6.43
CA VAL A 409 13.45 -8.01 -5.69
C VAL A 409 14.35 -9.15 -5.25
N ILE A 410 15.65 -9.01 -5.48
CA ILE A 410 16.69 -9.99 -5.15
C ILE A 410 17.67 -9.33 -4.19
N THR A 411 17.85 -9.89 -3.00
CA THR A 411 18.78 -9.35 -2.00
C THR A 411 20.25 -9.56 -2.41
N PRO A 412 21.20 -8.84 -1.79
CA PRO A 412 22.62 -9.13 -1.95
C PRO A 412 23.03 -10.60 -1.71
N ASN A 413 22.24 -11.35 -0.93
CA ASN A 413 22.48 -12.77 -0.64
C ASN A 413 21.74 -13.72 -1.60
N GLY A 414 20.95 -13.19 -2.53
CA GLY A 414 20.21 -13.95 -3.54
C GLY A 414 18.81 -14.43 -3.10
N GLU A 415 18.30 -14.00 -1.95
CA GLU A 415 16.92 -14.25 -1.54
C GLU A 415 15.96 -13.39 -2.36
N ARG A 416 14.78 -13.92 -2.67
CA ARG A 416 13.86 -13.29 -3.64
C ARG A 416 12.50 -13.01 -3.04
N VAL A 417 11.89 -11.89 -3.43
CA VAL A 417 10.49 -11.57 -3.15
C VAL A 417 9.83 -10.91 -4.35
N GLY A 418 8.65 -11.35 -4.74
CA GLY A 418 7.89 -10.81 -5.87
C GLY A 418 7.40 -11.89 -6.82
N LYS A 419 7.21 -11.55 -8.10
CA LYS A 419 6.82 -12.46 -9.17
C LYS A 419 8.04 -13.14 -9.79
N ASP A 420 8.18 -14.44 -9.60
CA ASP A 420 9.21 -15.22 -10.32
C ASP A 420 8.82 -15.33 -11.80
N PHE A 421 9.50 -14.57 -12.66
CA PHE A 421 9.22 -14.50 -14.10
C PHE A 421 9.47 -15.82 -14.85
N ALA A 422 10.25 -16.75 -14.29
CA ALA A 422 10.49 -18.05 -14.89
C ALA A 422 9.33 -19.02 -14.66
N THR A 423 8.70 -18.95 -13.48
CA THR A 423 7.58 -19.84 -13.10
C THR A 423 6.21 -19.20 -13.23
N GLY A 424 6.15 -17.86 -13.26
CA GLY A 424 4.91 -17.08 -13.20
C GLY A 424 4.20 -17.19 -11.85
N GLN A 425 4.91 -17.53 -10.78
CA GLN A 425 4.37 -17.68 -9.43
C GLN A 425 4.97 -16.64 -8.48
N GLU A 426 4.31 -16.41 -7.34
CA GLU A 426 4.89 -15.62 -6.26
C GLU A 426 6.03 -16.38 -5.57
N VAL A 427 7.08 -15.65 -5.21
CA VAL A 427 8.15 -16.09 -4.34
C VAL A 427 8.29 -15.12 -3.18
N ASN A 428 8.56 -15.64 -1.98
CA ASN A 428 8.93 -14.84 -0.82
C ASN A 428 9.89 -15.66 0.06
N GLU A 429 11.18 -15.45 -0.15
CA GLU A 429 12.29 -16.10 0.55
C GLU A 429 12.86 -15.19 1.66
N ILE A 430 12.45 -13.93 1.73
CA ILE A 430 12.96 -12.93 2.67
C ILE A 430 12.08 -12.92 3.92
N ALA A 431 12.68 -13.20 5.08
CA ALA A 431 11.97 -13.22 6.35
C ALA A 431 11.31 -11.88 6.67
N GLY A 432 10.00 -11.89 6.96
CA GLY A 432 9.22 -10.69 7.29
C GLY A 432 8.89 -9.79 6.09
N ALA A 433 9.40 -10.07 4.89
CA ALA A 433 9.03 -9.27 3.72
C ALA A 433 7.56 -9.47 3.36
N PHE A 434 6.92 -8.40 2.92
CA PHE A 434 5.55 -8.41 2.43
C PHE A 434 5.54 -8.13 0.93
N TYR A 435 4.78 -8.93 0.17
CA TYR A 435 4.50 -8.71 -1.23
C TYR A 435 2.99 -8.68 -1.44
N SER A 436 2.47 -7.60 -2.01
CA SER A 436 1.03 -7.41 -2.25
C SER A 436 0.48 -8.35 -3.32
N GLY A 437 1.35 -8.89 -4.16
CA GLY A 437 1.00 -9.75 -5.29
C GLY A 437 0.85 -8.96 -6.60
N PHE A 438 0.88 -9.69 -7.71
CA PHE A 438 0.78 -9.15 -9.08
C PHE A 438 -0.62 -9.33 -9.70
N GLY A 439 -1.61 -9.70 -8.88
CA GLY A 439 -2.99 -9.94 -9.33
C GLY A 439 -3.82 -8.65 -9.49
N THR A 440 -3.30 -7.51 -9.03
CA THR A 440 -3.95 -6.20 -9.04
C THR A 440 -2.99 -5.15 -9.59
N ASP A 441 -3.50 -3.97 -9.95
CA ASP A 441 -2.66 -2.83 -10.37
C ASP A 441 -1.92 -2.16 -9.18
N ASP A 442 -1.91 -2.79 -8.00
CA ASP A 442 -1.29 -2.29 -6.78
C ASP A 442 -0.20 -3.25 -6.29
N GLU A 443 0.91 -3.26 -7.02
CA GLU A 443 2.05 -4.14 -6.77
C GLU A 443 3.16 -3.41 -6.01
N TYR A 444 3.48 -3.91 -4.81
CA TYR A 444 4.60 -3.42 -4.00
C TYR A 444 5.19 -4.51 -3.11
N VAL A 445 6.44 -4.29 -2.74
CA VAL A 445 7.22 -5.09 -1.81
C VAL A 445 7.62 -4.21 -0.63
N THR A 446 7.60 -4.78 0.57
CA THR A 446 8.29 -4.19 1.73
C THR A 446 9.30 -5.18 2.30
N ILE A 447 10.46 -4.69 2.69
CA ILE A 447 11.54 -5.47 3.29
C ILE A 447 11.87 -4.85 4.64
N PRO A 448 11.60 -5.54 5.76
CA PRO A 448 11.96 -5.06 7.08
C PRO A 448 13.47 -5.21 7.31
N ASN A 449 14.06 -4.24 8.00
CA ASN A 449 15.48 -4.20 8.38
C ASN A 449 16.41 -4.64 7.23
N PRO A 450 16.34 -3.98 6.06
CA PRO A 450 17.11 -4.38 4.89
C PRO A 450 18.62 -4.32 5.19
N GLN A 451 19.36 -5.36 4.83
CA GLN A 451 20.82 -5.36 4.91
C GLN A 451 21.43 -4.34 3.95
N ASP A 452 22.64 -3.87 4.27
CA ASP A 452 23.45 -3.03 3.37
C ASP A 452 23.81 -3.76 2.08
N GLY A 453 23.91 -3.01 0.99
CA GLY A 453 24.41 -3.46 -0.31
C GLY A 453 23.41 -3.25 -1.44
N ASP A 454 23.77 -3.84 -2.58
CA ASP A 454 23.05 -3.66 -3.84
C ASP A 454 21.99 -4.76 -4.02
N TYR A 455 20.73 -4.33 -4.04
CA TYR A 455 19.59 -5.16 -4.36
C TYR A 455 19.38 -5.10 -5.87
N ARG A 456 19.15 -6.27 -6.47
CA ARG A 456 18.80 -6.35 -7.88
C ARG A 456 17.28 -6.47 -8.00
N VAL A 457 16.65 -5.44 -8.55
CA VAL A 457 15.22 -5.40 -8.82
C VAL A 457 15.01 -5.65 -10.32
N GLU A 458 14.34 -6.73 -10.68
CA GLU A 458 13.95 -6.95 -12.08
C GLU A 458 12.49 -6.56 -12.24
N THR A 459 12.20 -5.73 -13.25
CA THR A 459 10.83 -5.40 -13.66
C THR A 459 10.49 -6.15 -14.94
N GLN A 460 9.25 -6.60 -15.10
CA GLN A 460 8.78 -7.22 -16.34
C GLN A 460 7.57 -6.46 -16.89
N GLY A 461 7.66 -5.94 -18.11
CA GLY A 461 6.57 -5.20 -18.74
C GLY A 461 5.30 -6.05 -18.92
N THR A 462 4.15 -5.49 -18.59
CA THR A 462 2.84 -6.14 -18.69
C THR A 462 1.91 -5.43 -19.68
N GLY A 463 0.73 -6.02 -19.93
CA GLY A 463 -0.29 -5.41 -20.77
C GLY A 463 0.20 -5.07 -22.18
N SER A 464 0.13 -3.80 -22.55
CA SER A 464 0.65 -3.26 -23.83
C SER A 464 2.05 -2.65 -23.73
N GLY A 465 2.68 -2.68 -22.54
CA GLY A 465 3.85 -1.86 -22.24
C GLY A 465 3.50 -0.38 -22.10
N GLY A 466 4.53 0.46 -22.01
CA GLY A 466 4.42 1.91 -21.79
C GLY A 466 5.44 2.43 -20.78
N ALA A 467 5.24 3.67 -20.33
CA ALA A 467 6.03 4.23 -19.24
C ALA A 467 5.63 3.58 -17.91
N TYR A 468 6.61 3.26 -17.07
CA TYR A 468 6.42 2.75 -15.71
C TYR A 468 7.41 3.43 -14.76
N THR A 469 7.11 3.37 -13.46
CA THR A 469 8.03 3.87 -12.43
C THR A 469 8.24 2.83 -11.35
N LEU A 470 9.50 2.58 -10.99
CA LEU A 470 9.90 1.90 -9.77
C LEU A 470 10.15 2.98 -8.71
N ALA A 471 9.25 3.08 -7.73
CA ALA A 471 9.38 4.03 -6.64
C ALA A 471 9.89 3.34 -5.38
N THR A 472 11.01 3.82 -4.83
CA THR A 472 11.62 3.22 -3.63
C THR A 472 11.73 4.25 -2.53
N THR A 473 11.32 3.85 -1.33
CA THR A 473 11.54 4.62 -0.11
C THR A 473 12.24 3.76 0.91
N PHE A 474 13.29 4.29 1.52
CA PHE A 474 13.97 3.70 2.66
C PHE A 474 13.72 4.55 3.90
N ILE A 475 13.14 3.95 4.94
CA ILE A 475 12.72 4.62 6.16
C ILE A 475 13.46 4.00 7.34
N THR A 476 14.01 4.86 8.19
CA THR A 476 14.60 4.52 9.50
C THR A 476 13.88 5.32 10.59
N ASN A 477 14.22 5.07 11.85
CA ASN A 477 13.70 5.88 12.96
C ASN A 477 14.10 7.37 12.87
N GLU A 478 15.26 7.68 12.30
CA GLU A 478 15.83 9.03 12.28
C GLU A 478 15.53 9.79 10.98
N THR A 479 15.52 9.09 9.85
CA THR A 479 15.40 9.71 8.52
C THR A 479 14.69 8.82 7.53
N SER A 480 14.29 9.40 6.40
CA SER A 480 13.73 8.70 5.25
C SER A 480 14.34 9.25 3.97
N ALA A 481 14.63 8.37 3.02
CA ALA A 481 15.10 8.72 1.68
C ALA A 481 14.18 8.12 0.63
N GLU A 482 14.06 8.81 -0.50
CA GLU A 482 13.21 8.41 -1.61
C GLU A 482 14.00 8.55 -2.90
N SER A 483 13.88 7.56 -3.78
CA SER A 483 14.48 7.58 -5.11
C SER A 483 13.62 6.76 -6.06
N ASP A 484 13.50 7.25 -7.29
CA ASP A 484 12.61 6.71 -8.31
C ASP A 484 13.38 6.49 -9.61
N PHE A 485 13.10 5.37 -10.27
CA PHE A 485 13.47 5.16 -11.67
C PHE A 485 12.22 5.16 -12.55
N THR A 486 12.24 5.90 -13.65
CA THR A 486 11.17 5.91 -14.65
C THR A 486 11.72 5.54 -16.02
N GLY A 487 11.18 4.48 -16.60
CA GLY A 487 11.57 3.98 -17.91
C GLY A 487 10.36 3.64 -18.77
N ALA A 488 10.61 3.07 -19.94
CA ALA A 488 9.60 2.47 -20.78
C ALA A 488 9.77 0.94 -20.81
N THR A 489 8.69 0.22 -21.07
CA THR A 489 8.73 -1.24 -21.19
C THR A 489 7.83 -1.75 -22.31
N LEU A 490 8.11 -2.97 -22.78
CA LEU A 490 7.26 -3.74 -23.69
C LEU A 490 6.76 -5.01 -22.98
N PRO A 491 5.67 -5.63 -23.45
CA PRO A 491 5.18 -6.88 -22.85
C PRO A 491 6.27 -7.96 -22.82
N GLY A 492 6.59 -8.46 -21.63
CA GLY A 492 7.60 -9.48 -21.39
C GLY A 492 9.05 -8.99 -21.38
N MET A 493 9.30 -7.70 -21.63
CA MET A 493 10.63 -7.09 -21.49
C MET A 493 11.03 -7.10 -20.02
N ILE A 494 12.20 -7.64 -19.71
CA ILE A 494 12.77 -7.63 -18.37
C ILE A 494 13.83 -6.53 -18.30
N THR A 495 13.71 -5.62 -17.33
CA THR A 495 14.67 -4.55 -17.10
C THR A 495 15.24 -4.68 -15.69
N PRO A 496 16.56 -4.93 -15.54
CA PRO A 496 17.19 -4.95 -14.24
C PRO A 496 17.55 -3.53 -13.76
N ILE A 497 17.27 -3.27 -12.49
CA ILE A 497 17.48 -2.00 -11.79
C ILE A 497 18.21 -2.32 -10.49
N GLU A 498 19.28 -1.58 -10.21
CA GLU A 498 20.04 -1.67 -8.97
C GLU A 498 19.46 -0.69 -7.94
N VAL A 499 19.24 -1.18 -6.72
CA VAL A 499 18.83 -0.40 -5.56
C VAL A 499 19.87 -0.53 -4.47
N THR A 500 20.60 0.54 -4.17
CA THR A 500 21.67 0.54 -3.16
C THR A 500 21.14 1.00 -1.80
N ILE A 501 21.36 0.17 -0.77
CA ILE A 501 21.03 0.48 0.64
C ILE A 501 22.30 0.65 1.47
N ASP A 502 22.36 1.77 2.19
CA ASP A 502 23.37 2.09 3.19
C ASP A 502 22.68 2.53 4.49
N ASN A 503 22.58 1.63 5.46
CA ASN A 503 21.96 1.92 6.76
C ASN A 503 22.70 3.01 7.54
N ALA A 504 24.00 3.21 7.31
CA ALA A 504 24.77 4.25 7.97
C ALA A 504 24.52 5.65 7.37
N ASN A 505 24.14 5.70 6.09
CA ASN A 505 23.82 6.93 5.37
C ASN A 505 22.55 6.75 4.51
N PRO A 506 21.35 6.65 5.12
CA PRO A 506 20.11 6.32 4.39
C PRO A 506 19.79 7.28 3.23
N GLU A 507 20.25 8.53 3.29
CA GLU A 507 20.12 9.54 2.24
C GLU A 507 20.84 9.19 0.93
N ASN A 508 21.76 8.22 0.95
CA ASN A 508 22.47 7.75 -0.23
C ASN A 508 21.67 6.69 -1.03
N LEU A 509 20.38 6.48 -0.71
CA LEU A 509 19.49 5.62 -1.50
C LEU A 509 19.60 5.96 -2.99
N SER A 510 19.95 4.96 -3.80
CA SER A 510 20.08 5.09 -5.25
C SER A 510 19.24 4.02 -5.94
N VAL A 511 18.62 4.37 -7.06
CA VAL A 511 17.75 3.50 -7.86
C VAL A 511 18.10 3.76 -9.32
N GLU A 512 18.93 2.92 -9.92
CA GLU A 512 19.51 3.16 -11.24
C GLU A 512 19.38 1.91 -12.12
N PRO A 513 19.13 2.05 -13.43
CA PRO A 513 19.14 0.90 -14.33
C PRO A 513 20.56 0.31 -14.42
N GLU A 514 20.69 -1.01 -14.61
CA GLU A 514 22.02 -1.61 -14.88
C GLU A 514 22.62 -1.10 -16.20
N ASP A 515 21.77 -0.77 -17.18
CA ASP A 515 22.18 -0.17 -18.45
C ASP A 515 22.36 1.34 -18.34
N GLN A 516 23.61 1.78 -18.47
CA GLN A 516 24.01 3.20 -18.51
C GLN A 516 24.60 3.60 -19.86
N THR A 517 24.48 2.74 -20.88
CA THR A 517 25.12 2.95 -22.18
C THR A 517 24.12 3.51 -23.19
N PRO A 518 24.39 4.69 -23.79
CA PRO A 518 23.50 5.22 -24.82
C PRO A 518 23.51 4.40 -26.12
N PRO A 519 22.41 4.43 -26.90
CA PRO A 519 22.35 3.79 -28.20
C PRO A 519 23.44 4.23 -29.17
N VAL A 520 23.88 3.32 -30.03
CA VAL A 520 24.89 3.62 -31.06
C VAL A 520 24.20 4.03 -32.36
N ILE A 521 24.40 5.29 -32.78
CA ILE A 521 23.86 5.84 -34.02
C ILE A 521 24.91 5.79 -35.14
N THR A 522 24.51 5.31 -36.31
CA THR A 522 25.32 5.36 -37.54
C THR A 522 24.59 6.09 -38.65
N ILE A 523 25.18 7.18 -39.16
CA ILE A 523 24.66 7.93 -40.31
C ILE A 523 25.41 7.51 -41.57
N PHE A 524 24.74 6.79 -42.47
CA PHE A 524 25.31 6.37 -43.76
C PHE A 524 25.17 7.45 -44.83
N SER A 525 24.08 8.22 -44.78
CA SER A 525 23.81 9.33 -45.70
C SER A 525 22.81 10.31 -45.06
N PRO A 526 23.02 11.63 -45.17
CA PRO A 526 24.07 12.30 -45.94
C PRO A 526 25.48 12.12 -45.34
N GLN A 527 26.49 12.09 -46.22
CA GLN A 527 27.90 12.19 -45.85
C GLN A 527 28.37 13.64 -45.84
N MET A 528 29.41 13.96 -45.05
CA MET A 528 30.09 15.25 -45.05
C MET A 528 30.82 15.49 -46.39
N LYS A 529 30.10 16.08 -47.34
CA LYS A 529 30.60 16.46 -48.66
C LYS A 529 29.71 17.54 -49.28
N ASP A 530 30.14 18.04 -50.44
CA ASP A 530 29.30 18.89 -51.28
C ASP A 530 28.36 18.03 -52.12
N TYR A 531 27.06 18.32 -52.03
CA TYR A 531 26.04 17.85 -52.95
C TYR A 531 25.73 18.95 -53.94
N VAL A 532 25.58 18.57 -55.20
CA VAL A 532 25.24 19.53 -56.25
C VAL A 532 23.73 19.73 -56.24
N ARG A 533 23.26 20.96 -56.49
CA ARG A 533 21.84 21.25 -56.62
C ARG A 533 21.20 20.35 -57.69
N GLY A 534 20.05 19.77 -57.34
CA GLY A 534 19.36 18.73 -58.11
C GLY A 534 19.80 17.29 -57.83
N ASP A 535 20.79 17.08 -56.96
CA ASP A 535 21.11 15.76 -56.42
C ASP A 535 19.95 15.22 -55.54
N ILE A 536 19.68 13.93 -55.68
CA ILE A 536 18.77 13.21 -54.79
C ILE A 536 19.59 12.63 -53.63
N ILE A 537 19.46 13.26 -52.47
CA ILE A 537 20.16 12.87 -51.24
C ILE A 537 19.32 11.81 -50.54
N LYS A 538 19.84 10.59 -50.42
CA LYS A 538 19.19 9.56 -49.63
C LYS A 538 19.41 9.84 -48.16
N ILE A 539 18.37 9.78 -47.36
CA ILE A 539 18.49 9.74 -45.92
C ILE A 539 18.64 8.26 -45.54
N ASN A 540 19.69 7.94 -44.78
CA ASN A 540 19.92 6.60 -44.26
C ASN A 540 20.74 6.71 -42.98
N ALA A 541 20.10 6.43 -41.85
CA ALA A 541 20.72 6.30 -40.56
C ALA A 541 20.09 5.13 -39.80
N THR A 542 20.87 4.50 -38.92
CA THR A 542 20.42 3.40 -38.07
C THR A 542 20.85 3.65 -36.64
N THR A 543 20.16 3.00 -35.71
CA THR A 543 20.54 2.95 -34.30
C THR A 543 20.45 1.52 -33.81
N THR A 544 21.26 1.17 -32.82
CA THR A 544 21.23 -0.12 -32.14
C THR A 544 21.60 0.07 -30.68
N ASP A 545 20.97 -0.71 -29.83
CA ASP A 545 21.27 -0.82 -28.41
C ASP A 545 21.14 -2.30 -28.03
N THR A 546 22.14 -2.85 -27.35
CA THR A 546 22.19 -4.29 -27.04
C THR A 546 21.72 -4.64 -25.64
N ASP A 547 21.62 -3.64 -24.76
CA ASP A 547 21.41 -3.85 -23.34
C ASP A 547 19.92 -3.65 -23.03
N SER A 548 19.41 -2.41 -23.00
CA SER A 548 17.98 -2.15 -22.83
C SER A 548 17.19 -2.06 -24.15
N GLY A 549 17.89 -1.90 -25.28
CA GLY A 549 17.26 -1.83 -26.59
C GLY A 549 16.75 -0.42 -26.96
N VAL A 550 16.38 -0.23 -28.22
CA VAL A 550 15.99 1.11 -28.72
C VAL A 550 14.50 1.36 -28.52
N LEU A 551 14.15 2.39 -27.73
CA LEU A 551 12.78 2.86 -27.54
C LEU A 551 12.31 3.70 -28.73
N ASN A 552 13.11 4.71 -29.11
CA ASN A 552 12.79 5.60 -30.22
C ASN A 552 14.03 5.97 -31.04
N PHE A 553 13.78 6.35 -32.30
CA PHE A 553 14.81 6.84 -33.21
C PHE A 553 14.22 7.91 -34.12
N GLU A 554 14.74 9.12 -34.00
CA GLU A 554 14.26 10.29 -34.71
C GLU A 554 15.38 10.89 -35.54
N THR A 555 15.03 11.45 -36.71
CA THR A 555 15.99 12.14 -37.58
C THR A 555 15.44 13.48 -38.03
N ALA A 556 16.32 14.46 -38.22
CA ALA A 556 15.95 15.81 -38.64
C ALA A 556 16.87 16.36 -39.73
N TRP A 557 16.30 17.18 -40.60
CA TRP A 557 16.95 17.95 -41.65
C TRP A 557 16.76 19.44 -41.34
N ASP A 558 17.84 20.16 -41.04
CA ASP A 558 17.79 21.57 -40.62
C ASP A 558 16.74 21.82 -39.51
N ASP A 559 16.77 20.98 -38.46
CA ASP A 559 15.84 20.97 -37.33
C ASP A 559 14.39 20.56 -37.66
N GLU A 560 14.07 20.21 -38.92
CA GLU A 560 12.76 19.68 -39.32
C GLU A 560 12.76 18.14 -39.37
N ALA A 561 11.76 17.51 -38.74
CA ALA A 561 11.65 16.05 -38.69
C ALA A 561 11.57 15.43 -40.10
N ILE A 562 12.38 14.41 -40.34
CA ILE A 562 12.42 13.64 -41.59
C ILE A 562 12.51 12.15 -41.27
N LEU A 563 12.00 11.29 -42.15
CA LEU A 563 12.13 9.84 -41.97
C LEU A 563 13.47 9.34 -42.50
N ALA A 564 14.15 8.50 -41.72
CA ALA A 564 15.47 7.96 -42.00
C ALA A 564 15.59 7.10 -43.28
N SER A 565 14.49 6.83 -43.99
CA SER A 565 14.45 6.04 -45.23
C SER A 565 13.95 6.83 -46.45
N THR A 566 13.93 8.16 -46.36
CA THR A 566 13.42 9.04 -47.43
C THR A 566 14.53 9.57 -48.33
N THR A 567 14.14 10.39 -49.31
CA THR A 567 15.09 11.12 -50.16
C THR A 567 14.74 12.59 -50.19
N VAL A 568 15.75 13.45 -50.12
CA VAL A 568 15.64 14.89 -50.28
C VAL A 568 16.15 15.27 -51.66
N ASP A 569 15.29 15.90 -52.47
CA ASP A 569 15.70 16.52 -53.73
C ASP A 569 16.29 17.89 -53.43
N SER A 570 17.62 18.02 -53.58
CA SER A 570 18.33 19.25 -53.26
C SER A 570 17.96 20.43 -54.17
N PHE A 571 17.23 20.19 -55.27
CA PHE A 571 16.64 21.24 -56.11
C PHE A 571 15.70 22.17 -55.33
N TYR A 572 15.01 21.66 -54.31
CA TYR A 572 14.05 22.43 -53.51
C TYR A 572 14.65 22.95 -52.20
N GLN A 573 15.91 22.64 -51.91
CA GLN A 573 16.62 23.05 -50.69
C GLN A 573 17.45 24.29 -50.96
N LYS A 574 17.69 25.14 -49.95
CA LYS A 574 18.57 26.33 -50.08
C LYS A 574 20.02 25.94 -50.41
N LEU A 575 20.82 26.88 -50.90
CA LEU A 575 22.27 26.65 -51.01
C LEU A 575 22.96 26.99 -49.69
N GLY A 576 24.07 26.32 -49.41
CA GLY A 576 24.87 26.56 -48.22
C GLY A 576 25.04 25.32 -47.36
N VAL A 577 25.30 25.55 -46.07
CA VAL A 577 25.48 24.49 -45.07
C VAL A 577 24.10 24.01 -44.62
N HIS A 578 23.95 22.69 -44.57
CA HIS A 578 22.81 21.99 -44.02
C HIS A 578 23.27 21.03 -42.93
N ASN A 579 22.40 20.78 -41.97
CA ASN A 579 22.63 19.80 -40.92
C ASN A 579 21.64 18.65 -41.04
N PHE A 580 22.13 17.43 -40.95
CA PHE A 580 21.31 16.26 -40.68
C PHE A 580 21.67 15.71 -39.32
N SER A 581 20.68 15.54 -38.45
CA SER A 581 20.84 15.01 -37.11
C SER A 581 19.97 13.79 -36.88
N ALA A 582 20.41 12.92 -35.99
CA ALA A 582 19.73 11.71 -35.57
C ALA A 582 19.85 11.59 -34.05
N THR A 583 18.73 11.34 -33.38
CA THR A 583 18.63 11.17 -31.93
C THR A 583 17.96 9.83 -31.62
N SER A 584 18.48 9.09 -30.65
CA SER A 584 17.96 7.79 -30.23
C SER A 584 17.87 7.76 -28.71
N ASN A 585 16.76 7.24 -28.19
CA ASN A 585 16.58 6.94 -26.78
C ASN A 585 16.41 5.42 -26.61
N ASP A 586 16.95 4.87 -25.54
CA ASP A 586 16.72 3.48 -25.14
C ASP A 586 15.50 3.35 -24.19
N PHE A 587 15.25 2.15 -23.66
CA PHE A 587 14.11 1.91 -22.76
C PHE A 587 14.34 2.39 -21.31
N VAL A 588 15.58 2.73 -20.94
CA VAL A 588 15.94 3.18 -19.58
C VAL A 588 16.29 4.67 -19.48
N GLY A 589 16.24 5.39 -20.60
CA GLY A 589 16.40 6.84 -20.66
C GLY A 589 17.77 7.32 -21.13
N ASN A 590 18.70 6.43 -21.55
CA ASN A 590 19.95 6.88 -22.14
C ASN A 590 19.70 7.45 -23.55
N VAL A 591 20.37 8.57 -23.84
CA VAL A 591 20.15 9.34 -25.08
C VAL A 591 21.46 9.49 -25.85
N ALA A 592 21.39 9.22 -27.15
CA ALA A 592 22.47 9.51 -28.09
C ALA A 592 22.01 10.47 -29.18
N THR A 593 22.89 11.40 -29.57
CA THR A 593 22.70 12.29 -30.72
C THR A 593 23.94 12.22 -31.62
N SER A 594 23.73 12.08 -32.92
CA SER A 594 24.78 12.20 -33.95
C SER A 594 24.32 13.17 -35.03
N SER A 595 25.25 13.92 -35.61
CA SER A 595 24.93 14.83 -36.70
C SER A 595 26.04 14.90 -37.75
N VAL A 596 25.69 15.36 -38.93
CA VAL A 596 26.60 15.56 -40.05
C VAL A 596 26.25 16.86 -40.76
N ASP A 597 27.26 17.73 -40.87
CA ASP A 597 27.19 18.91 -41.71
C ASP A 597 27.60 18.55 -43.13
N PHE A 598 26.84 19.02 -44.10
CA PHE A 598 27.14 18.92 -45.52
C PHE A 598 26.73 20.21 -46.22
N ARG A 599 27.10 20.36 -47.48
CA ARG A 599 26.74 21.57 -48.24
C ARG A 599 25.97 21.22 -49.49
N ILE A 600 25.01 22.06 -49.84
CA ILE A 600 24.38 22.06 -51.16
C ILE A 600 24.96 23.24 -51.92
N ILE A 601 25.55 22.94 -53.08
CA ILE A 601 26.26 23.91 -53.91
C ILE A 601 25.68 23.96 -55.32
N ALA A 602 25.76 25.12 -55.97
CA ALA A 602 25.50 25.24 -57.40
C ALA A 602 26.79 25.00 -58.19
N THR A 603 26.69 24.62 -59.46
CA THR A 603 27.82 24.61 -60.41
C THR A 603 27.32 25.14 -61.74
N GLU A 604 28.21 25.53 -62.66
CA GLU A 604 27.77 25.96 -64.00
C GLU A 604 26.93 24.87 -64.67
N GLN A 605 27.28 23.60 -64.44
CA GLN A 605 26.55 22.46 -64.98
C GLN A 605 25.22 22.20 -64.24
N SER A 606 25.13 22.45 -62.92
CA SER A 606 23.86 22.33 -62.21
C SER A 606 22.88 23.39 -62.67
N ILE A 607 23.30 24.65 -62.83
CA ILE A 607 22.44 25.74 -63.31
C ILE A 607 21.83 25.41 -64.67
N ILE A 608 22.62 24.81 -65.58
CA ILE A 608 22.10 24.34 -66.88
C ILE A 608 21.02 23.28 -66.69
N LYS A 609 21.23 22.30 -65.80
CA LYS A 609 20.24 21.26 -65.47
C LYS A 609 19.01 21.82 -64.77
N ASP A 610 19.19 22.81 -63.91
CA ASP A 610 18.13 23.48 -63.14
C ASP A 610 17.22 24.29 -64.08
N ILE A 611 17.79 24.93 -65.13
CA ILE A 611 17.02 25.54 -66.22
C ILE A 611 16.18 24.49 -66.97
N GLU A 612 16.74 23.31 -67.24
CA GLU A 612 15.99 22.22 -67.90
C GLU A 612 14.91 21.63 -67.00
N LYS A 613 15.17 21.51 -65.70
CA LYS A 613 14.19 21.10 -64.69
C LYS A 613 13.06 22.11 -64.60
N CYS A 614 13.36 23.41 -64.53
CA CYS A 614 12.37 24.49 -64.55
C CYS A 614 11.51 24.47 -65.82
N LEU A 615 12.12 24.21 -67.00
CA LEU A 615 11.38 24.03 -68.25
C LEU A 615 10.44 22.81 -68.19
N THR A 616 10.90 21.70 -67.61
CA THR A 616 10.11 20.46 -67.48
C THR A 616 8.94 20.62 -66.50
N LEU A 617 9.15 21.38 -65.41
CA LEU A 617 8.12 21.74 -64.43
C LEU A 617 7.13 22.80 -64.97
N GLY A 618 7.37 23.35 -66.16
CA GLY A 618 6.57 24.44 -66.72
C GLY A 618 6.79 25.80 -66.05
N TRP A 619 7.80 25.92 -65.18
CA TRP A 619 8.19 27.19 -64.55
C TRP A 619 8.91 28.13 -65.51
N ILE A 620 9.51 27.56 -66.55
CA ILE A 620 9.89 28.26 -67.77
C ILE A 620 8.97 27.75 -68.89
N ASP A 621 8.13 28.61 -69.45
CA ASP A 621 7.10 28.18 -70.43
C ASP A 621 7.60 28.17 -71.89
N ASN A 622 8.76 28.80 -72.15
CA ASN A 622 9.29 29.00 -73.48
C ASN A 622 10.64 28.28 -73.68
N LYS A 623 10.63 27.26 -74.55
CA LYS A 623 11.84 26.49 -74.92
C LYS A 623 12.96 27.34 -75.50
N GLY A 624 12.63 28.39 -76.25
CA GLY A 624 13.60 29.33 -76.80
C GLY A 624 14.31 30.14 -75.72
N VAL A 625 13.57 30.59 -74.70
CA VAL A 625 14.12 31.29 -73.52
C VAL A 625 15.04 30.37 -72.73
N ALA A 626 14.59 29.15 -72.39
CA ALA A 626 15.42 28.17 -71.69
C ALA A 626 16.72 27.84 -72.45
N ASN A 627 16.65 27.63 -73.77
CA ASN A 627 17.84 27.35 -74.60
C ASN A 627 18.80 28.55 -74.70
N SER A 628 18.28 29.78 -74.64
CA SER A 628 19.09 30.99 -74.59
C SER A 628 19.86 31.07 -73.29
N LEU A 629 19.18 30.90 -72.14
CA LEU A 629 19.78 30.94 -70.81
C LEU A 629 20.89 29.89 -70.65
N LYS A 630 20.69 28.66 -71.12
CA LYS A 630 21.70 27.59 -71.04
C LYS A 630 22.99 27.86 -71.83
N LYS A 631 22.95 28.73 -72.84
CA LYS A 631 24.12 29.05 -73.71
C LYS A 631 24.86 30.30 -73.26
N LYS A 632 24.29 31.07 -72.35
CA LYS A 632 24.84 32.34 -71.90
C LYS A 632 25.93 32.10 -70.87
N LYS A 633 26.97 32.94 -70.92
CA LYS A 633 28.04 32.93 -69.92
C LYS A 633 27.46 33.42 -68.59
N ILE A 634 27.63 32.65 -67.52
CA ILE A 634 27.24 33.07 -66.18
C ILE A 634 28.22 34.15 -65.72
N ASP A 635 27.75 35.40 -65.68
CA ASP A 635 28.51 36.56 -65.23
C ASP A 635 27.59 37.52 -64.45
N LYS A 636 28.14 38.66 -63.98
CA LYS A 636 27.41 39.64 -63.18
C LYS A 636 26.19 40.25 -63.89
N ALA A 637 26.06 40.10 -65.21
CA ALA A 637 24.90 40.56 -65.95
C ALA A 637 23.75 39.52 -65.99
N PHE A 638 24.05 38.23 -65.80
CA PHE A 638 23.07 37.14 -65.93
C PHE A 638 21.82 37.30 -65.02
N PRO A 639 21.93 37.71 -63.74
CA PRO A 639 20.74 37.96 -62.91
C PRO A 639 19.76 38.98 -63.51
N ASN A 640 20.27 40.01 -64.19
CA ASN A 640 19.43 41.00 -64.88
C ASN A 640 18.67 40.38 -66.06
N GLU A 641 19.26 39.40 -66.73
CA GLU A 641 18.64 38.69 -67.85
C GLU A 641 17.53 37.75 -67.38
N LEU A 642 17.74 37.04 -66.26
CA LEU A 642 16.68 36.29 -65.57
C LEU A 642 15.52 37.21 -65.18
N ASN A 643 15.83 38.35 -64.56
CA ASN A 643 14.81 39.31 -64.12
C ASN A 643 14.02 39.91 -65.31
N ALA A 644 14.64 40.10 -66.47
CA ALA A 644 13.95 40.59 -67.68
C ALA A 644 12.87 39.64 -68.22
N GLN A 645 12.98 38.35 -67.89
CA GLN A 645 12.05 37.27 -68.27
C GLN A 645 11.08 36.88 -67.15
N ARG A 646 11.34 37.33 -65.91
CA ARG A 646 10.47 37.14 -64.75
C ARG A 646 9.08 37.73 -65.02
N GLY A 647 8.04 36.95 -64.80
CA GLY A 647 6.64 37.33 -65.06
C GLY A 647 6.24 37.35 -66.54
N LYS A 648 7.15 37.02 -67.47
CA LYS A 648 6.84 36.85 -68.91
C LYS A 648 6.91 35.39 -69.33
N HIS A 649 8.06 34.77 -69.10
CA HIS A 649 8.36 33.39 -69.50
C HIS A 649 8.98 32.57 -68.37
N ILE A 650 9.33 33.21 -67.24
CA ILE A 650 9.87 32.57 -66.03
C ILE A 650 8.95 32.97 -64.88
N ASN A 651 8.41 31.99 -64.17
CA ASN A 651 7.61 32.24 -62.97
C ASN A 651 8.50 32.60 -61.77
N GLU A 652 7.86 32.92 -60.64
CA GLU A 652 8.58 33.32 -59.45
C GLU A 652 9.50 32.22 -58.89
N GLN A 653 9.03 30.96 -58.88
CA GLN A 653 9.79 29.83 -58.33
C GLN A 653 11.10 29.57 -59.10
N ALA A 654 11.03 29.54 -60.43
CA ALA A 654 12.23 29.39 -61.26
C ALA A 654 13.18 30.59 -61.14
N TYR A 655 12.64 31.82 -61.04
CA TYR A 655 13.49 32.98 -60.84
C TYR A 655 14.29 32.90 -59.53
N GLN A 656 13.63 32.54 -58.42
CA GLN A 656 14.27 32.49 -57.11
C GLN A 656 15.36 31.42 -57.03
N ILE A 657 15.11 30.20 -57.52
CA ILE A 657 16.12 29.13 -57.55
C ILE A 657 17.30 29.51 -58.43
N LEU A 658 17.03 29.93 -59.67
CA LEU A 658 18.12 30.21 -60.63
C LEU A 658 18.96 31.43 -60.22
N VAL A 659 18.34 32.47 -59.65
CA VAL A 659 19.09 33.65 -59.18
C VAL A 659 19.92 33.32 -57.95
N GLU A 660 19.44 32.46 -57.05
CA GLU A 660 20.22 31.95 -55.91
C GLU A 660 21.46 31.19 -56.41
N ASP A 661 21.30 30.29 -57.38
CA ASP A 661 22.40 29.48 -57.94
C ASP A 661 23.49 30.34 -58.58
N ILE A 662 23.07 31.31 -59.38
CA ILE A 662 23.99 32.22 -60.06
C ILE A 662 24.71 33.10 -59.05
N ASN A 663 23.98 33.64 -58.07
CA ASN A 663 24.59 34.45 -57.02
C ASN A 663 25.59 33.63 -56.20
N TRP A 664 25.27 32.37 -55.88
CA TRP A 664 26.19 31.47 -55.20
C TRP A 664 27.49 31.30 -56.00
N LEU A 665 27.39 31.06 -57.31
CA LEU A 665 28.54 30.83 -58.20
C LEU A 665 29.35 32.10 -58.50
N LEU A 666 28.77 33.29 -58.33
CA LEU A 666 29.47 34.56 -58.45
C LEU A 666 30.21 34.97 -57.16
N ASN A 667 29.81 34.39 -56.02
CA ASN A 667 30.30 34.76 -54.69
C ASN A 667 31.25 33.71 -54.09
N ASN A 668 31.33 32.51 -54.66
CA ASN A 668 32.25 31.42 -54.31
C ASN A 668 33.05 31.03 -55.54
#